data_AF-A0A7K0KP22-F1
#
_entry.id   AF-A0A7K0KP22-F1
#
_cell.length_a   1.000
_cell.length_b   1.000
_cell.length_c   1.000
_cell.angle_alpha   90.00
_cell.angle_beta   90.00
_cell.angle_gamma   90.00
#
_symmetry.space_group_name_H-M   'P 1'
#
loop_
_entity.id
_entity.type
_entity.pdbx_description
1 polymer ?
#
loop_
_entity_poly.entity_id
_entity_poly.type
_entity_poly.pdbx_seq_one_letter_code
_entity_poly.pdbx_strand_id
1 'polypeptide(L)'
;MGFQIDRRLCRRLRCGRRHHQGNPQVLVRSLRHHGASQRPRGDAVRTTISRHLQGEHGNRSGGARMSTRPVGFLARILRSRATESGAVAIIVAITAPVLLIFAAFAVDTARWYVEGERVQKVADAAALAGVPYLPTDLAAAKTAALAVAAANGYVPGTNIAITVVQGQYPTQLKVTVSNTIKNAFAVLAGVRTTTISRTSVSDFSATTPMGSPCNTYGNEPDGSALQGPNTVLPTPAVNAFCISDPKFWGSIEGPITNKENGDRYMNRTCGGGTVDLCTAGVNNEYSPEGYFYTIHVVDPAKTGNITVQIYDPGFVNSGSGFDCASLPTSGVVNNMNPYATTDAIARYDNANPTINSFCTGDESLGSTSQSLDTTWMLRGATNSGNPLKAVPYAGCTAQFEGVNTAPTVAQLSQYRTPGSSSSGAGTSYNADLAKTFHQWYPLCTFTPEAGVLNQDYYLQVRTNVAMPSGMVTGTVPALIATDSTTTGYITTVKPNPAVFTQVGDDANVKTNGINNFGIRANATAAGGYSYVSVSGFQRIGLAQHVTGATIFNMIQVQPTAQGKFLNVTVWDPADGISGTGTIAVARPTDSTSTISKWTTSGSGSTQTWSAPSGCIGYGVTKGALTNCSVSVGSGNNGRWQKFSVPIPADYNCTALTLGGCWWRVVITYTQPTDITTWSSAIEGSPIRLIQ
;
A
#
# COMPACT_ATOMS: atom_id res chain seq x y z
N MET A 1 -25.45 18.24 31.66
CA MET A 1 -26.85 17.98 31.28
C MET A 1 -26.86 16.83 30.29
N GLY A 2 -27.23 15.64 30.75
CA GLY A 2 -27.18 14.41 29.96
C GLY A 2 -28.44 14.21 29.12
N PHE A 3 -28.29 13.60 27.95
CA PHE A 3 -29.40 13.06 27.17
C PHE A 3 -29.11 11.59 26.86
N GLN A 4 -29.90 10.71 27.48
CA GLN A 4 -29.99 9.29 27.16
C GLN A 4 -30.81 9.12 25.87
N ILE A 5 -30.36 8.21 25.00
CA ILE A 5 -31.16 7.71 23.87
C ILE A 5 -31.59 6.29 24.21
N ASP A 6 -32.90 6.11 24.37
CA ASP A 6 -33.53 4.82 24.65
C ASP A 6 -33.78 4.03 23.36
N ARG A 7 -33.59 2.71 23.45
CA ARG A 7 -33.81 1.71 22.41
C ARG A 7 -35.19 1.08 22.62
N ARG A 8 -35.97 0.90 21.53
CA ARG A 8 -36.64 -0.35 21.09
C ARG A 8 -37.96 -0.12 20.34
N LEU A 9 -38.29 -1.17 19.56
CA LEU A 9 -39.53 -1.53 18.83
C LEU A 9 -39.64 -0.95 17.40
N CYS A 10 -40.01 -1.71 16.35
CA CYS A 10 -40.70 -3.01 16.30
C CYS A 10 -40.36 -3.82 15.03
N ARG A 11 -40.66 -5.11 15.09
CA ARG A 11 -40.32 -6.22 14.19
C ARG A 11 -41.56 -6.61 13.35
N ARG A 12 -41.30 -7.26 12.20
CA ARG A 12 -42.16 -8.16 11.36
C ARG A 12 -42.92 -7.51 10.19
N LEU A 13 -42.63 -8.00 8.98
CA LEU A 13 -43.60 -8.63 8.07
C LEU A 13 -42.87 -9.57 7.07
N ARG A 14 -43.62 -10.53 6.54
CA ARG A 14 -43.24 -11.89 6.12
C ARG A 14 -42.77 -12.04 4.66
N CYS A 15 -42.11 -13.19 4.44
CA CYS A 15 -41.81 -13.89 3.20
C CYS A 15 -42.89 -13.87 2.09
N GLY A 16 -42.41 -13.78 0.84
CA GLY A 16 -43.12 -14.23 -0.36
C GLY A 16 -42.13 -14.88 -1.35
N ARG A 17 -42.18 -16.21 -1.46
CA ARG A 17 -41.51 -17.06 -2.46
C ARG A 17 -42.20 -16.89 -3.82
N ARG A 18 -41.44 -16.71 -4.92
CA ARG A 18 -41.79 -17.28 -6.24
C ARG A 18 -40.52 -17.66 -7.01
N HIS A 19 -40.44 -18.93 -7.37
CA HIS A 19 -39.56 -19.49 -8.40
C HIS A 19 -40.03 -19.02 -9.78
N HIS A 20 -39.08 -18.71 -10.67
CA HIS A 20 -39.21 -19.02 -12.09
C HIS A 20 -37.82 -19.23 -12.69
N GLN A 21 -37.61 -20.45 -13.21
CA GLN A 21 -36.51 -20.82 -14.10
C GLN A 21 -36.78 -20.25 -15.49
N GLY A 22 -35.72 -19.87 -16.21
CA GLY A 22 -35.78 -19.55 -17.63
C GLY A 22 -34.58 -18.73 -18.12
N ASN A 23 -33.52 -19.42 -18.54
CA ASN A 23 -32.50 -18.98 -19.51
C ASN A 23 -32.59 -19.99 -20.68
N PRO A 24 -32.06 -19.80 -21.91
CA PRO A 24 -31.20 -18.72 -22.40
C PRO A 24 -31.48 -18.21 -23.84
N GLN A 25 -30.77 -17.14 -24.21
CA GLN A 25 -29.87 -17.04 -25.39
C GLN A 25 -29.88 -15.62 -26.05
N VAL A 26 -28.69 -15.00 -26.04
CA VAL A 26 -27.97 -14.34 -27.16
C VAL A 26 -28.64 -13.15 -27.88
N LEU A 27 -28.06 -11.95 -27.78
CA LEU A 27 -27.27 -11.36 -28.88
C LEU A 27 -26.47 -10.10 -28.45
N VAL A 28 -25.30 -10.01 -29.07
CA VAL A 28 -24.22 -9.02 -28.99
C VAL A 28 -24.64 -7.62 -29.43
N ARG A 29 -24.22 -6.56 -28.71
CA ARG A 29 -23.65 -5.36 -29.36
C ARG A 29 -22.84 -4.45 -28.43
N SER A 30 -21.56 -4.40 -28.74
CA SER A 30 -20.57 -3.35 -28.40
C SER A 30 -21.06 -1.97 -28.81
N LEU A 31 -20.81 -0.93 -27.99
CA LEU A 31 -20.54 0.43 -28.46
C LEU A 31 -19.58 1.16 -27.52
N ARG A 32 -18.42 1.53 -28.09
CA ARG A 32 -17.40 2.42 -27.56
C ARG A 32 -17.92 3.86 -27.48
N HIS A 33 -17.61 4.58 -26.40
CA HIS A 33 -17.69 6.04 -26.37
C HIS A 33 -16.33 6.64 -26.73
N HIS A 34 -16.26 7.32 -27.87
CA HIS A 34 -15.25 8.35 -28.15
C HIS A 34 -15.90 9.72 -27.98
N GLY A 35 -15.20 10.62 -27.29
CA GLY A 35 -15.59 12.01 -27.11
C GLY A 35 -15.08 12.93 -28.21
N ALA A 36 -15.69 14.11 -28.28
CA ALA A 36 -15.14 15.43 -28.65
C ALA A 36 -16.36 16.37 -28.80
N SER A 37 -16.54 17.35 -27.92
CA SER A 37 -16.05 18.73 -28.08
C SER A 37 -16.52 19.38 -29.38
N GLN A 38 -17.46 20.34 -29.27
CA GLN A 38 -17.29 21.73 -29.72
C GLN A 38 -18.59 22.54 -29.53
N ARG A 39 -18.52 23.60 -28.73
CA ARG A 39 -19.30 24.85 -28.90
C ARG A 39 -18.52 25.73 -29.92
N PRO A 40 -18.99 26.90 -30.45
CA PRO A 40 -20.04 27.79 -29.90
C PRO A 40 -20.85 28.66 -30.93
N ARG A 41 -21.67 29.58 -30.37
CA ARG A 41 -22.29 30.81 -30.96
C ARG A 41 -23.44 30.57 -31.94
N GLY A 42 -24.50 31.37 -32.03
CA GLY A 42 -24.91 32.61 -31.38
C GLY A 42 -26.22 33.09 -32.04
N ASP A 43 -27.04 33.79 -31.26
CA ASP A 43 -28.01 34.84 -31.62
C ASP A 43 -29.15 34.65 -32.67
N ALA A 44 -30.33 35.08 -32.20
CA ALA A 44 -31.36 35.85 -32.89
C ALA A 44 -32.24 35.11 -33.95
N VAL A 45 -33.50 35.45 -34.28
CA VAL A 45 -34.56 36.38 -33.87
C VAL A 45 -35.77 35.99 -34.78
N ARG A 46 -36.98 35.87 -34.23
CA ARG A 46 -38.32 36.16 -34.82
C ARG A 46 -38.86 35.50 -36.13
N THR A 47 -40.12 34.99 -36.02
CA THR A 47 -41.30 35.07 -36.97
C THR A 47 -41.20 34.31 -38.33
N THR A 48 -42.23 33.74 -39.01
CA THR A 48 -43.72 33.81 -39.02
C THR A 48 -44.32 32.94 -40.17
N ILE A 49 -45.53 32.34 -40.01
CA ILE A 49 -46.65 32.04 -40.98
C ILE A 49 -46.34 31.22 -42.28
N SER A 50 -47.16 30.40 -42.95
CA SER A 50 -48.46 29.68 -42.86
C SER A 50 -48.68 29.01 -44.25
N ARG A 51 -49.54 27.98 -44.38
CA ARG A 51 -50.40 27.64 -45.57
C ARG A 51 -51.24 26.38 -45.24
N HIS A 52 -52.58 26.48 -45.12
CA HIS A 52 -53.64 26.30 -46.16
C HIS A 52 -53.80 24.85 -46.66
N LEU A 53 -54.90 24.15 -46.26
CA LEU A 53 -56.14 23.81 -47.03
C LEU A 53 -55.91 22.63 -48.03
N GLN A 54 -56.75 21.62 -48.29
CA GLN A 54 -58.21 21.29 -48.28
C GLN A 54 -58.36 19.73 -48.29
N GLY A 55 -59.45 19.08 -47.83
CA GLY A 55 -60.67 18.66 -48.59
C GLY A 55 -60.43 17.38 -49.44
N GLU A 56 -61.25 16.32 -49.57
CA GLU A 56 -62.69 16.03 -49.42
C GLU A 56 -63.00 14.49 -49.50
N HIS A 57 -64.30 14.14 -49.32
CA HIS A 57 -65.10 12.93 -49.71
C HIS A 57 -65.20 11.77 -48.69
N GLY A 58 -66.37 11.18 -48.36
CA GLY A 58 -67.78 11.42 -48.68
C GLY A 58 -68.69 10.20 -48.31
N ASN A 59 -69.75 10.44 -47.50
CA ASN A 59 -71.10 9.79 -47.39
C ASN A 59 -71.24 8.25 -47.16
N ARG A 60 -72.13 7.70 -46.31
CA ARG A 60 -73.60 7.85 -46.32
C ARG A 60 -74.35 7.26 -45.09
N SER A 61 -75.36 8.02 -44.64
CA SER A 61 -76.75 7.66 -44.18
C SER A 61 -77.08 6.92 -42.87
N GLY A 62 -77.96 7.56 -42.07
CA GLY A 62 -79.10 6.91 -41.38
C GLY A 62 -79.53 7.50 -40.01
N GLY A 63 -80.72 8.10 -39.92
CA GLY A 63 -81.57 8.02 -38.69
C GLY A 63 -81.87 9.25 -37.82
N ALA A 64 -82.74 10.15 -38.30
CA ALA A 64 -83.69 11.07 -37.65
C ALA A 64 -83.68 11.43 -36.12
N ARG A 65 -83.50 12.76 -35.91
CA ARG A 65 -84.30 13.76 -35.15
C ARG A 65 -84.55 13.60 -33.63
N MET A 66 -83.88 14.47 -32.87
CA MET A 66 -84.36 15.08 -31.62
C MET A 66 -84.50 16.60 -31.84
N SER A 67 -85.69 17.14 -31.58
CA SER A 67 -86.01 18.57 -31.58
C SER A 67 -86.83 18.86 -30.33
N THR A 68 -86.32 19.76 -29.47
CA THR A 68 -86.97 20.98 -28.95
C THR A 68 -86.32 21.38 -27.62
N ARG A 69 -85.80 22.61 -27.58
CA ARG A 69 -85.47 23.41 -26.38
C ARG A 69 -86.79 23.86 -25.69
N PRO A 70 -86.79 24.75 -24.67
CA PRO A 70 -86.01 24.82 -23.41
C PRO A 70 -86.93 25.14 -22.19
N VAL A 71 -86.62 24.74 -20.95
CA VAL A 71 -87.02 25.56 -19.78
C VAL A 71 -86.11 25.31 -18.56
N GLY A 72 -85.52 26.40 -18.05
CA GLY A 72 -85.38 26.73 -16.62
C GLY A 72 -84.67 25.80 -15.64
N PHE A 73 -83.45 26.16 -15.24
CA PHE A 73 -83.05 26.07 -13.82
C PHE A 73 -81.88 27.00 -13.47
N LEU A 74 -82.15 28.30 -13.42
CA LEU A 74 -81.42 29.24 -12.56
C LEU A 74 -82.44 29.85 -11.60
N ALA A 75 -82.51 29.34 -10.37
CA ALA A 75 -82.83 30.12 -9.18
C ALA A 75 -82.87 29.23 -7.93
N ARG A 76 -82.29 29.75 -6.83
CA ARG A 76 -82.20 29.22 -5.46
C ARG A 76 -81.13 28.15 -5.22
N ILE A 77 -79.98 28.59 -4.71
CA ILE A 77 -79.64 28.51 -3.28
C ILE A 77 -78.73 29.72 -2.97
N LEU A 78 -79.36 30.87 -2.77
CA LEU A 78 -78.91 31.85 -1.80
C LEU A 78 -80.02 31.87 -0.74
N ARG A 79 -79.78 31.20 0.39
CA ARG A 79 -80.48 31.47 1.63
C ARG A 79 -79.43 31.60 2.72
N SER A 80 -79.35 32.82 3.20
CA SER A 80 -78.63 33.29 4.37
C SER A 80 -78.82 32.36 5.58
N ARG A 81 -77.70 31.95 6.17
CA ARG A 81 -77.53 32.02 7.63
C ARG A 81 -76.35 32.95 7.91
N ALA A 82 -76.65 34.24 8.03
CA ALA A 82 -75.96 35.08 9.00
C ALA A 82 -76.10 34.35 10.35
N THR A 83 -75.03 34.11 11.10
CA THR A 83 -74.43 35.16 11.93
C THR A 83 -72.97 34.90 12.33
N GLU A 84 -72.13 34.19 11.56
CA GLU A 84 -70.68 34.05 11.89
C GLU A 84 -69.70 34.04 10.67
N SER A 85 -70.15 34.39 9.46
CA SER A 85 -69.39 34.15 8.22
C SER A 85 -68.41 35.27 7.80
N GLY A 86 -68.48 36.45 8.41
CA GLY A 86 -67.57 37.57 8.10
C GLY A 86 -66.24 37.48 8.83
N ALA A 87 -66.26 37.01 10.08
CA ALA A 87 -65.06 36.85 10.90
C ALA A 87 -64.10 35.81 10.30
N VAL A 88 -64.62 34.68 9.78
CA VAL A 88 -63.79 33.63 9.17
C VAL A 88 -63.07 34.14 7.92
N ALA A 89 -63.73 34.92 7.06
CA ALA A 89 -63.10 35.49 5.87
C ALA A 89 -61.97 36.48 6.23
N ILE A 90 -62.17 37.30 7.27
CA ILE A 90 -61.14 38.22 7.78
C ILE A 90 -59.98 37.45 8.41
N ILE A 91 -60.27 36.43 9.22
CA ILE A 91 -59.26 35.56 9.82
C ILE A 91 -58.45 34.85 8.73
N VAL A 92 -59.08 34.29 7.70
CA VAL A 92 -58.38 33.66 6.57
C VAL A 92 -57.56 34.68 5.78
N ALA A 93 -58.09 35.88 5.52
CA ALA A 93 -57.37 36.94 4.80
C ALA A 93 -56.11 37.41 5.55
N ILE A 94 -56.12 37.36 6.88
CA ILE A 94 -54.97 37.74 7.71
C ILE A 94 -54.02 36.54 7.92
N THR A 95 -54.54 35.34 8.17
CA THR A 95 -53.75 34.15 8.50
C THR A 95 -53.12 33.47 7.28
N ALA A 96 -53.79 33.45 6.12
CA ALA A 96 -53.25 32.81 4.92
C ALA A 96 -51.93 33.44 4.44
N PRO A 97 -51.78 34.79 4.37
CA PRO A 97 -50.48 35.41 4.06
C PRO A 97 -49.40 35.09 5.09
N VAL A 98 -49.75 35.06 6.37
CA VAL A 98 -48.81 34.72 7.45
C VAL A 98 -48.31 33.28 7.31
N LEU A 99 -49.21 32.32 7.06
CA LEU A 99 -48.84 30.92 6.82
C LEU A 99 -47.99 30.75 5.55
N LEU A 100 -48.28 31.51 4.49
CA LEU A 100 -47.49 31.50 3.27
C LEU A 100 -46.07 32.06 3.51
N ILE A 101 -45.91 33.11 4.33
CA ILE A 101 -44.58 33.64 4.70
C ILE A 101 -43.77 32.59 5.46
N PHE A 102 -44.39 31.85 6.39
CA PHE A 102 -43.70 30.78 7.11
C PHE A 102 -43.30 29.62 6.19
N ALA A 103 -44.18 29.19 5.27
CA ALA A 103 -43.86 28.15 4.28
C ALA A 103 -42.72 28.61 3.34
N ALA A 104 -42.76 29.86 2.92
CA ALA A 104 -41.77 30.49 2.08
C ALA A 104 -40.39 30.58 2.77
N PHE A 105 -40.37 30.92 4.06
CA PHE A 105 -39.16 30.89 4.89
C PHE A 105 -38.62 29.46 5.07
N ALA A 106 -39.50 28.46 5.22
CA ALA A 106 -39.10 27.06 5.31
C ALA A 106 -38.40 26.58 4.02
N VAL A 107 -38.84 27.03 2.84
CA VAL A 107 -38.19 26.71 1.56
C VAL A 107 -36.77 27.29 1.48
N ASP A 108 -36.57 28.54 1.90
CA ASP A 108 -35.23 29.14 1.93
C ASP A 108 -34.32 28.43 2.93
N THR A 109 -34.84 28.07 4.11
CA THR A 109 -34.08 27.31 5.13
C THR A 109 -33.69 25.92 4.60
N ALA A 110 -34.60 25.22 3.93
CA ALA A 110 -34.31 23.93 3.29
C ALA A 110 -33.23 24.07 2.22
N ARG A 111 -33.29 25.14 1.41
CA ARG A 111 -32.26 25.44 0.42
C ARG A 111 -30.91 25.72 1.06
N TRP A 112 -30.86 26.45 2.18
CA TRP A 112 -29.61 26.69 2.91
C TRP A 112 -29.01 25.40 3.45
N TYR A 113 -29.85 24.46 3.89
CA TYR A 113 -29.39 23.16 4.38
C TYR A 113 -28.76 22.32 3.26
N VAL A 114 -29.47 22.20 2.12
CA VAL A 114 -28.96 21.47 0.95
C VAL A 114 -27.67 22.10 0.42
N GLU A 115 -27.60 23.42 0.35
CA GLU A 115 -26.38 24.10 -0.08
C GLU A 115 -25.24 23.92 0.94
N GLY A 116 -25.54 23.96 2.24
CA GLY A 116 -24.58 23.65 3.30
C GLY A 116 -23.96 22.26 3.16
N GLU A 117 -24.76 21.24 2.84
CA GLU A 117 -24.24 19.89 2.59
C GLU A 117 -23.36 19.82 1.34
N ARG A 118 -23.72 20.53 0.26
CA ARG A 118 -22.91 20.56 -0.96
C ARG A 118 -21.57 21.25 -0.72
N VAL A 119 -21.59 22.41 -0.10
CA VAL A 119 -20.38 23.19 0.24
C VAL A 119 -19.46 22.36 1.15
N GLN A 120 -20.01 21.63 2.14
CA GLN A 120 -19.22 20.74 3.01
C GLN A 120 -18.55 19.61 2.19
N LYS A 121 -19.32 18.88 1.37
CA LYS A 121 -18.79 17.79 0.53
C LYS A 121 -17.66 18.26 -0.39
N VAL A 122 -17.77 19.48 -0.92
CA VAL A 122 -16.73 20.08 -1.76
C VAL A 122 -15.51 20.45 -0.94
N ALA A 123 -15.69 21.04 0.25
CA ALA A 123 -14.58 21.34 1.15
C ALA A 123 -13.81 20.07 1.55
N ASP A 124 -14.53 19.00 1.90
CA ASP A 124 -13.96 17.69 2.24
C ASP A 124 -13.19 17.08 1.07
N ALA A 125 -13.79 17.04 -0.12
CA ALA A 125 -13.15 16.50 -1.31
C ALA A 125 -11.90 17.31 -1.72
N ALA A 126 -11.97 18.63 -1.64
CA ALA A 126 -10.84 19.52 -1.96
C ALA A 126 -9.71 19.37 -0.94
N ALA A 127 -10.03 19.27 0.36
CA ALA A 127 -9.03 19.05 1.42
C ALA A 127 -8.30 17.71 1.22
N LEU A 128 -9.05 16.61 1.04
CA LEU A 128 -8.49 15.27 0.80
C LEU A 128 -7.64 15.19 -0.48
N ALA A 129 -7.98 15.95 -1.51
CA ALA A 129 -7.23 15.97 -2.77
C ALA A 129 -5.90 16.73 -2.69
N GLY A 130 -5.83 17.78 -1.87
CA GLY A 130 -4.65 18.62 -1.74
C GLY A 130 -3.66 18.14 -0.68
N VAL A 131 -4.13 17.53 0.41
CA VAL A 131 -3.28 17.18 1.55
C VAL A 131 -2.13 16.19 1.26
N PRO A 132 -2.17 15.29 0.25
CA PRO A 132 -1.04 14.40 -0.03
C PRO A 132 0.25 15.10 -0.46
N TYR A 133 0.17 16.35 -0.90
CA TYR A 133 1.35 17.13 -1.29
C TYR A 133 2.02 17.84 -0.10
N LEU A 134 1.48 17.70 1.12
CA LEU A 134 2.06 18.26 2.33
C LEU A 134 2.99 17.26 3.03
N PRO A 135 3.99 17.73 3.79
CA PRO A 135 4.34 19.13 4.06
C PRO A 135 5.18 19.79 2.96
N THR A 136 5.62 19.03 1.96
CA THR A 136 6.71 19.41 1.04
C THR A 136 6.32 20.46 0.00
N ASP A 137 5.07 20.46 -0.47
CA ASP A 137 4.62 21.35 -1.56
C ASP A 137 3.18 21.88 -1.36
N LEU A 138 3.07 23.02 -0.68
CA LEU A 138 1.80 23.72 -0.50
C LEU A 138 1.23 24.28 -1.82
N ALA A 139 2.06 24.55 -2.83
CA ALA A 139 1.59 25.09 -4.10
C ALA A 139 0.87 24.02 -4.93
N ALA A 140 1.43 22.81 -5.00
CA ALA A 140 0.75 21.65 -5.57
C ALA A 140 -0.52 21.28 -4.79
N ALA A 141 -0.47 21.32 -3.45
CA ALA A 141 -1.65 21.10 -2.60
C ALA A 141 -2.81 22.05 -2.95
N LYS A 142 -2.52 23.35 -3.09
CA LYS A 142 -3.50 24.38 -3.50
C LYS A 142 -4.06 24.09 -4.88
N THR A 143 -3.20 23.76 -5.83
CA THR A 143 -3.60 23.48 -7.22
C THR A 143 -4.55 22.29 -7.31
N ALA A 144 -4.22 21.19 -6.61
CA ALA A 144 -5.06 19.99 -6.57
C ALA A 144 -6.41 20.24 -5.88
N ALA A 145 -6.41 20.94 -4.73
CA ALA A 145 -7.64 21.28 -4.02
C ALA A 145 -8.59 22.14 -4.87
N LEU A 146 -8.06 23.16 -5.57
CA LEU A 146 -8.84 24.01 -6.47
C LEU A 146 -9.37 23.24 -7.69
N ALA A 147 -8.58 22.34 -8.26
CA ALA A 147 -9.00 21.51 -9.39
C ALA A 147 -10.19 20.60 -9.01
N VAL A 148 -10.15 19.98 -7.83
CA VAL A 148 -11.26 19.14 -7.34
C VAL A 148 -12.48 19.98 -6.97
N ALA A 149 -12.31 21.15 -6.37
CA ALA A 149 -13.44 22.04 -6.11
C ALA A 149 -14.13 22.49 -7.41
N ALA A 150 -13.35 22.85 -8.44
CA ALA A 150 -13.85 23.21 -9.75
C ALA A 150 -14.58 22.04 -10.43
N ALA A 151 -14.06 20.82 -10.33
CA ALA A 151 -14.72 19.61 -10.83
C ALA A 151 -16.08 19.35 -10.16
N ASN A 152 -16.27 19.81 -8.93
CA ASN A 152 -17.55 19.75 -8.21
C ASN A 152 -18.44 20.98 -8.45
N GLY A 153 -18.09 21.85 -9.40
CA GLY A 153 -18.89 23.02 -9.78
C GLY A 153 -18.63 24.29 -8.95
N TYR A 154 -17.59 24.29 -8.10
CA TYR A 154 -17.21 25.43 -7.28
C TYR A 154 -15.93 26.06 -7.84
N VAL A 155 -16.10 27.02 -8.73
CA VAL A 155 -15.00 27.80 -9.32
C VAL A 155 -14.95 29.16 -8.62
N PRO A 156 -13.77 29.62 -8.14
CA PRO A 156 -13.64 30.94 -7.52
C PRO A 156 -14.15 32.05 -8.44
N GLY A 157 -14.94 32.97 -7.89
CA GLY A 157 -15.54 34.08 -8.63
C GLY A 157 -16.30 35.03 -7.70
N THR A 158 -17.27 35.78 -8.23
CA THR A 158 -17.99 36.80 -7.46
C THR A 158 -18.78 36.22 -6.27
N ASN A 159 -19.39 35.05 -6.43
CA ASN A 159 -20.25 34.44 -5.41
C ASN A 159 -19.58 33.27 -4.66
N ILE A 160 -18.51 32.70 -5.22
CA ILE A 160 -17.84 31.52 -4.68
C ILE A 160 -16.42 31.92 -4.29
N ALA A 161 -16.08 31.72 -3.02
CA ALA A 161 -14.73 31.91 -2.52
C ALA A 161 -14.20 30.58 -1.98
N ILE A 162 -12.97 30.24 -2.36
CA ILE A 162 -12.27 29.05 -1.86
C ILE A 162 -10.93 29.50 -1.31
N THR A 163 -10.70 29.18 -0.04
CA THR A 163 -9.44 29.46 0.65
C THR A 163 -8.78 28.14 1.01
N VAL A 164 -7.56 27.93 0.50
CA VAL A 164 -6.76 26.74 0.79
C VAL A 164 -5.48 27.19 1.49
N VAL A 165 -5.31 26.77 2.74
CA VAL A 165 -4.17 27.15 3.58
C VAL A 165 -3.63 25.94 4.32
N GLN A 166 -2.39 26.03 4.77
CA GLN A 166 -1.84 25.05 5.71
C GLN A 166 -2.63 25.11 7.03
N GLY A 167 -2.87 23.94 7.62
CA GLY A 167 -3.54 23.79 8.90
C GLY A 167 -2.63 24.15 10.08
N GLN A 168 -2.97 23.68 11.27
CA GLN A 168 -2.19 23.95 12.48
C GLN A 168 -0.81 23.27 12.45
N TYR A 169 -0.72 22.11 11.79
CA TYR A 169 0.51 21.34 11.65
C TYR A 169 0.95 21.25 10.18
N PRO A 170 2.25 21.03 9.90
CA PRO A 170 2.77 21.02 8.54
C PRO A 170 2.10 20.01 7.60
N THR A 171 1.57 18.92 8.14
CA THR A 171 0.88 17.82 7.43
C THR A 171 -0.60 18.10 7.16
N GLN A 172 -1.14 19.22 7.63
CA GLN A 172 -2.56 19.51 7.56
C GLN A 172 -2.89 20.52 6.46
N LEU A 173 -3.97 20.27 5.74
CA LEU A 173 -4.54 21.20 4.78
C LEU A 173 -5.94 21.60 5.21
N LYS A 174 -6.15 22.90 5.38
CA LYS A 174 -7.45 23.51 5.68
C LYS A 174 -8.03 24.12 4.42
N VAL A 175 -9.23 23.68 4.05
CA VAL A 175 -9.98 24.21 2.91
C VAL A 175 -11.30 24.80 3.41
N THR A 176 -11.53 26.06 3.10
CA THR A 176 -12.80 26.74 3.36
C THR A 176 -13.46 27.07 2.04
N VAL A 177 -14.68 26.59 1.84
CA VAL A 177 -15.51 26.88 0.66
C VAL A 177 -16.69 27.73 1.12
N SER A 178 -16.93 28.83 0.40
CA SER A 178 -18.03 29.75 0.65
C SER A 178 -18.81 29.97 -0.63
N ASN A 179 -20.14 29.91 -0.55
CA ASN A 179 -21.04 30.23 -1.67
C ASN A 179 -22.15 31.19 -1.22
N THR A 180 -22.30 32.30 -1.94
CA THR A 180 -23.39 33.26 -1.74
C THR A 180 -24.57 32.93 -2.66
N ILE A 181 -25.68 32.51 -2.06
CA ILE A 181 -26.91 32.16 -2.76
C ILE A 181 -27.99 33.22 -2.57
N LYS A 182 -28.82 33.41 -3.61
CA LYS A 182 -29.98 34.30 -3.55
C LYS A 182 -31.13 33.60 -2.83
N ASN A 183 -31.76 34.29 -1.88
CA ASN A 183 -32.96 33.81 -1.23
C ASN A 183 -34.18 34.04 -2.12
N ALA A 184 -35.13 33.12 -2.12
CA ALA A 184 -36.36 33.25 -2.89
C ALA A 184 -37.38 34.14 -2.17
N PHE A 185 -37.50 33.99 -0.85
CA PHE A 185 -38.59 34.59 -0.07
C PHE A 185 -38.12 35.43 1.12
N ALA A 186 -36.94 35.16 1.69
CA ALA A 186 -36.31 35.99 2.72
C ALA A 186 -35.99 37.41 2.23
N VAL A 187 -36.05 37.64 0.90
CA VAL A 187 -36.06 38.97 0.27
C VAL A 187 -37.17 39.86 0.85
N LEU A 188 -38.33 39.29 1.18
CA LEU A 188 -39.46 40.01 1.79
C LEU A 188 -39.14 40.54 3.19
N ALA A 189 -38.18 39.92 3.88
CA ALA A 189 -37.63 40.36 5.15
C ALA A 189 -36.32 41.18 5.00
N GLY A 190 -35.98 41.62 3.77
CA GLY A 190 -34.79 42.41 3.48
C GLY A 190 -33.51 41.60 3.22
N VAL A 191 -33.54 40.27 3.35
CA VAL A 191 -32.36 39.40 3.19
C VAL A 191 -32.31 38.82 1.77
N ARG A 192 -31.65 39.55 0.86
CA ARG A 192 -31.60 39.17 -0.58
C ARG A 192 -30.69 37.97 -0.87
N THR A 193 -29.64 37.80 -0.08
CA THR A 193 -28.64 36.76 -0.27
C THR A 193 -28.17 36.23 1.08
N THR A 194 -27.78 34.96 1.11
CA THR A 194 -27.16 34.32 2.26
C THR A 194 -25.84 33.70 1.81
N THR A 195 -24.78 33.93 2.58
CA THR A 195 -23.48 33.29 2.36
C THR A 195 -23.36 32.06 3.25
N ILE A 196 -23.11 30.92 2.62
CA ILE A 196 -22.92 29.65 3.30
C ILE A 196 -21.47 29.28 3.19
N SER A 197 -20.80 29.16 4.34
CA SER A 197 -19.40 28.77 4.43
C SER A 197 -19.27 27.46 5.18
N ARG A 198 -18.41 26.58 4.68
CA ARG A 198 -17.99 25.35 5.36
C ARG A 198 -16.49 25.21 5.27
N THR A 199 -15.93 24.59 6.28
CA THR A 199 -14.50 24.34 6.40
C THR A 199 -14.29 22.87 6.61
N SER A 200 -13.25 22.35 5.97
CA SER A 200 -12.75 21.01 6.18
C SER A 200 -11.26 21.08 6.46
N VAL A 201 -10.79 20.29 7.42
CA VAL A 201 -9.36 20.11 7.66
C VAL A 201 -9.03 18.65 7.44
N SER A 202 -8.02 18.43 6.61
CA SER A 202 -7.46 17.10 6.35
C SER A 202 -6.03 17.03 6.84
N ASP A 203 -5.59 15.83 7.20
CA ASP A 203 -4.26 15.53 7.71
C ASP A 203 -3.66 14.39 6.89
N PHE A 204 -2.45 14.59 6.37
CA PHE A 204 -1.68 13.57 5.67
C PHE A 204 -0.71 12.90 6.65
N SER A 205 -0.89 11.60 6.83
CA SER A 205 0.13 10.75 7.40
C SER A 205 0.80 10.02 6.26
N ALA A 206 2.07 10.32 6.01
CA ALA A 206 2.86 9.51 5.09
C ALA A 206 2.76 8.03 5.47
N THR A 207 2.82 7.16 4.45
CA THR A 207 2.98 5.71 4.66
C THR A 207 4.17 5.49 5.56
N THR A 208 3.92 4.86 6.69
CA THR A 208 4.92 4.74 7.72
C THR A 208 5.95 3.69 7.32
N PRO A 209 7.26 3.99 7.40
CA PRO A 209 8.30 3.04 7.05
C PRO A 209 8.20 1.79 7.94
N MET A 210 8.48 0.62 7.36
CA MET A 210 8.40 -0.66 8.05
C MET A 210 9.74 -1.42 8.11
N GLY A 211 9.93 -2.27 9.10
CA GLY A 211 11.02 -3.27 9.07
C GLY A 211 12.38 -2.79 9.55
N SER A 212 12.81 -1.57 9.21
CA SER A 212 14.13 -1.07 9.63
C SER A 212 14.26 0.47 9.63
N PRO A 213 14.80 1.08 10.71
CA PRO A 213 15.26 2.47 10.76
C PRO A 213 16.69 2.66 10.22
N CYS A 214 17.34 1.59 9.81
CA CYS A 214 18.77 1.54 9.51
C CYS A 214 18.99 1.63 8.00
N ASN A 215 20.21 1.90 7.57
CA ASN A 215 20.58 1.84 6.16
C ASN A 215 20.72 0.41 5.61
N THR A 216 20.30 -0.59 6.38
CA THR A 216 20.22 -2.00 6.02
C THR A 216 18.82 -2.54 6.35
N TYR A 217 18.41 -3.60 5.66
CA TYR A 217 17.21 -4.38 5.92
C TYR A 217 17.55 -5.87 5.84
N GLY A 218 17.18 -6.62 6.88
CA GLY A 218 17.61 -8.01 7.07
C GLY A 218 19.05 -8.12 7.56
N ASN A 219 19.55 -9.35 7.59
CA ASN A 219 20.94 -9.67 7.91
C ASN A 219 21.90 -8.97 6.93
N GLU A 220 22.98 -8.45 7.51
CA GLU A 220 24.07 -7.77 6.82
C GLU A 220 25.39 -8.51 7.06
N PRO A 221 25.63 -9.64 6.36
CA PRO A 221 26.95 -10.23 6.32
C PRO A 221 27.99 -9.27 5.72
N ASP A 222 29.25 -9.51 6.06
CA ASP A 222 30.37 -8.71 5.58
C ASP A 222 30.43 -8.69 4.04
N GLY A 223 30.74 -7.51 3.48
CA GLY A 223 31.15 -7.37 2.08
C GLY A 223 32.49 -8.03 1.78
N SER A 224 32.79 -8.18 0.48
CA SER A 224 34.09 -8.63 0.00
C SER A 224 34.86 -7.50 -0.67
N ALA A 225 36.14 -7.70 -0.96
CA ALA A 225 36.99 -6.69 -1.60
C ALA A 225 36.40 -6.13 -2.92
N LEU A 226 35.61 -6.92 -3.65
CA LEU A 226 34.96 -6.52 -4.89
C LEU A 226 33.49 -6.13 -4.74
N GLN A 227 32.88 -6.29 -3.55
CA GLN A 227 31.43 -6.16 -3.36
C GLN A 227 31.02 -5.31 -2.16
N GLY A 228 31.47 -4.06 -2.20
CA GLY A 228 31.14 -3.05 -1.19
C GLY A 228 31.89 -3.27 0.13
N PRO A 229 31.72 -2.34 1.08
CA PRO A 229 32.45 -2.41 2.35
C PRO A 229 32.00 -3.61 3.19
N ASN A 230 32.80 -3.96 4.20
CA ASN A 230 32.46 -4.98 5.20
C ASN A 230 31.06 -4.68 5.79
N THR A 231 30.88 -3.49 6.38
CA THR A 231 29.58 -3.02 6.85
C THR A 231 29.31 -1.58 6.39
N VAL A 232 28.03 -1.24 6.24
CA VAL A 232 27.57 0.16 6.07
C VAL A 232 26.91 0.71 7.33
N LEU A 233 26.78 -0.08 8.40
CA LEU A 233 26.16 0.38 9.64
C LEU A 233 27.05 1.42 10.35
N PRO A 234 26.48 2.50 10.90
CA PRO A 234 27.25 3.52 11.59
C PRO A 234 27.81 3.00 12.92
N THR A 235 29.02 3.45 13.27
CA THR A 235 29.64 3.22 14.58
C THR A 235 29.94 4.58 15.24
N PRO A 236 29.35 4.91 16.41
CA PRO A 236 28.35 4.14 17.15
C PRO A 236 27.00 4.07 16.42
N ALA A 237 26.19 3.07 16.74
CA ALA A 237 24.90 2.87 16.10
C ALA A 237 23.93 4.05 16.38
N VAL A 238 23.23 4.54 15.34
CA VAL A 238 22.17 5.55 15.45
C VAL A 238 20.96 5.07 16.26
N ASN A 239 20.76 3.76 16.32
CA ASN A 239 19.77 3.07 17.13
C ASN A 239 20.38 1.75 17.60
N ALA A 240 20.12 1.33 18.85
CA ALA A 240 20.57 0.04 19.40
C ALA A 240 20.10 -1.19 18.60
N PHE A 241 19.08 -1.04 17.75
CA PHE A 241 18.57 -2.10 16.86
C PHE A 241 19.20 -2.09 15.46
N CYS A 242 20.06 -1.11 15.14
CA CYS A 242 20.87 -1.15 13.92
C CYS A 242 22.08 -2.04 14.12
N ILE A 243 21.83 -3.34 14.01
CA ILE A 243 22.81 -4.42 14.13
C ILE A 243 22.91 -5.17 12.81
N SER A 244 24.07 -5.77 12.54
CA SER A 244 24.33 -6.52 11.30
C SER A 244 23.60 -7.87 11.26
N ASP A 245 23.16 -8.40 12.39
CA ASP A 245 22.52 -9.71 12.45
C ASP A 245 21.19 -9.65 13.24
N PRO A 246 20.16 -8.98 12.69
CA PRO A 246 18.83 -8.90 13.26
C PRO A 246 18.05 -10.22 13.20
N LYS A 247 18.68 -11.32 12.74
CA LYS A 247 18.15 -12.69 12.76
C LYS A 247 17.03 -12.95 11.74
N PHE A 248 16.98 -12.16 10.67
CA PHE A 248 16.01 -12.35 9.60
C PHE A 248 16.51 -11.87 8.23
N TRP A 249 15.86 -12.36 7.18
CA TRP A 249 16.04 -11.92 5.79
C TRP A 249 14.75 -11.34 5.22
N GLY A 250 14.87 -10.47 4.21
CA GLY A 250 13.75 -10.22 3.32
C GLY A 250 13.45 -11.45 2.50
N SER A 251 12.20 -11.65 2.11
CA SER A 251 11.80 -12.84 1.36
C SER A 251 10.75 -12.51 0.31
N ILE A 252 10.77 -13.26 -0.79
CA ILE A 252 9.78 -13.23 -1.87
C ILE A 252 9.63 -14.61 -2.51
N GLU A 253 8.40 -14.96 -2.89
CA GLU A 253 8.11 -16.26 -3.50
C GLU A 253 7.80 -16.21 -5.00
N GLY A 254 7.91 -17.38 -5.64
CA GLY A 254 7.51 -17.59 -7.02
C GLY A 254 5.99 -17.56 -7.22
N PRO A 255 5.48 -17.09 -8.39
CA PRO A 255 4.05 -16.91 -8.59
C PRO A 255 3.21 -18.19 -8.54
N ILE A 256 3.81 -19.37 -8.66
CA ILE A 256 3.09 -20.66 -8.52
C ILE A 256 3.42 -21.41 -7.23
N THR A 257 4.27 -20.84 -6.37
CA THR A 257 4.36 -21.31 -4.99
C THR A 257 3.01 -21.09 -4.33
N ASN A 258 2.58 -22.01 -3.47
CA ASN A 258 1.27 -21.83 -2.83
C ASN A 258 1.34 -20.78 -1.72
N LYS A 259 0.28 -19.98 -1.59
CA LYS A 259 0.17 -18.88 -0.62
C LYS A 259 0.36 -19.29 0.85
N GLU A 260 0.10 -20.55 1.18
CA GLU A 260 0.31 -21.13 2.52
C GLU A 260 1.76 -21.53 2.83
N ASN A 261 2.73 -21.01 2.07
CA ASN A 261 4.16 -21.07 2.41
C ASN A 261 4.70 -19.69 2.85
N GLY A 262 3.82 -18.76 3.19
CA GLY A 262 4.20 -17.51 3.84
C GLY A 262 4.11 -16.20 3.05
N ASP A 263 4.20 -16.19 1.72
CA ASP A 263 4.01 -14.98 0.91
C ASP A 263 2.52 -14.76 0.56
N ARG A 264 1.96 -13.68 1.12
CA ARG A 264 0.53 -13.38 0.95
C ARG A 264 0.20 -12.84 -0.44
N TYR A 265 1.17 -12.26 -1.14
CA TYR A 265 0.91 -11.33 -2.25
C TYR A 265 1.54 -11.75 -3.58
N MET A 266 2.67 -12.45 -3.63
CA MET A 266 3.26 -12.89 -4.92
C MET A 266 2.65 -14.17 -5.48
N ASN A 267 1.96 -14.94 -4.65
CA ASN A 267 1.49 -16.26 -5.00
C ASN A 267 0.15 -16.18 -5.71
N ARG A 268 0.00 -16.85 -6.84
CA ARG A 268 -1.28 -16.92 -7.57
C ARG A 268 -2.18 -18.03 -7.04
N THR A 269 -1.58 -19.08 -6.51
CA THR A 269 -2.25 -20.33 -6.13
C THR A 269 -2.33 -20.50 -4.63
N CYS A 270 -3.31 -21.27 -4.19
CA CYS A 270 -3.42 -21.78 -2.83
C CYS A 270 -3.63 -23.30 -2.91
N GLY A 271 -2.97 -24.07 -2.06
CA GLY A 271 -3.03 -25.53 -2.11
C GLY A 271 -4.28 -26.16 -1.48
N GLY A 272 -5.18 -25.39 -0.84
CA GLY A 272 -6.38 -25.94 -0.20
C GLY A 272 -7.45 -24.94 0.26
N GLY A 273 -8.57 -25.47 0.78
CA GLY A 273 -9.80 -24.72 1.12
C GLY A 273 -9.84 -24.03 2.48
N THR A 274 -8.77 -24.11 3.29
CA THR A 274 -8.68 -23.46 4.61
C THR A 274 -7.80 -22.20 4.62
N VAL A 275 -7.20 -21.86 3.48
CA VAL A 275 -6.36 -20.67 3.31
C VAL A 275 -7.24 -19.43 3.22
N ASP A 276 -6.99 -18.45 4.09
CA ASP A 276 -7.79 -17.23 4.13
C ASP A 276 -7.65 -16.44 2.81
N LEU A 277 -8.78 -15.90 2.33
CA LEU A 277 -8.86 -15.08 1.11
C LEU A 277 -8.40 -15.81 -0.17
N CYS A 278 -8.59 -17.12 -0.22
CA CYS A 278 -8.50 -17.91 -1.44
C CYS A 278 -9.90 -18.29 -1.96
N THR A 279 -10.06 -18.35 -3.28
CA THR A 279 -11.31 -18.79 -3.93
C THR A 279 -10.97 -19.72 -5.08
N ALA A 280 -11.50 -20.96 -5.04
CA ALA A 280 -11.25 -21.99 -6.05
C ALA A 280 -9.74 -22.21 -6.34
N GLY A 281 -8.90 -22.20 -5.31
CA GLY A 281 -7.44 -22.40 -5.44
C GLY A 281 -6.66 -21.16 -5.93
N VAL A 282 -7.33 -20.01 -6.08
CA VAL A 282 -6.73 -18.74 -6.49
C VAL A 282 -6.58 -17.81 -5.31
N ASN A 283 -5.44 -17.13 -5.21
CA ASN A 283 -5.20 -16.07 -4.23
C ASN A 283 -5.90 -14.77 -4.65
N ASN A 284 -6.94 -14.35 -3.90
CA ASN A 284 -7.66 -13.11 -4.20
C ASN A 284 -6.87 -11.85 -3.82
N GLU A 285 -5.73 -12.01 -3.15
CA GLU A 285 -4.86 -10.92 -2.69
C GLU A 285 -3.61 -10.78 -3.53
N TYR A 286 -3.48 -11.57 -4.60
CA TYR A 286 -2.33 -11.52 -5.50
C TYR A 286 -2.10 -10.09 -6.01
N SER A 287 -0.87 -9.61 -5.86
CA SER A 287 -0.45 -8.26 -6.25
C SER A 287 0.73 -8.36 -7.22
N PRO A 288 0.50 -8.17 -8.53
CA PRO A 288 1.54 -8.36 -9.53
C PRO A 288 2.67 -7.32 -9.47
N GLU A 289 2.50 -6.24 -8.71
CA GLU A 289 3.47 -5.17 -8.57
C GLU A 289 4.67 -5.52 -7.69
N GLY A 290 4.69 -6.66 -7.00
CA GLY A 290 5.83 -7.00 -6.16
C GLY A 290 5.77 -6.43 -4.74
N TYR A 291 6.92 -6.46 -4.10
CA TYR A 291 7.19 -5.70 -2.88
C TYR A 291 7.96 -4.43 -3.22
N PHE A 292 7.79 -3.41 -2.38
CA PHE A 292 8.52 -2.17 -2.45
C PHE A 292 9.26 -1.95 -1.13
N TYR A 293 10.49 -1.48 -1.24
CA TYR A 293 11.32 -1.02 -0.14
C TYR A 293 11.64 0.45 -0.38
N THR A 294 11.42 1.29 0.62
CA THR A 294 11.75 2.71 0.62
C THR A 294 13.19 2.89 1.08
N ILE A 295 14.00 3.53 0.24
CA ILE A 295 15.30 4.12 0.59
C ILE A 295 15.03 5.59 0.89
N HIS A 296 14.93 5.91 2.17
CA HIS A 296 14.66 7.25 2.66
C HIS A 296 15.97 8.01 2.85
N VAL A 297 16.07 9.21 2.28
CA VAL A 297 17.23 10.10 2.34
C VAL A 297 16.84 11.37 3.08
N VAL A 298 17.37 11.55 4.29
CA VAL A 298 17.03 12.69 5.16
C VAL A 298 17.63 13.97 4.61
N ASP A 299 18.93 13.95 4.31
CA ASP A 299 19.69 15.14 3.91
C ASP A 299 20.71 14.77 2.83
N PRO A 300 20.45 15.10 1.55
CA PRO A 300 21.30 14.74 0.42
C PRO A 300 22.70 15.38 0.52
N ALA A 301 22.84 16.51 1.22
CA ALA A 301 24.14 17.16 1.41
C ALA A 301 25.06 16.37 2.34
N LYS A 302 24.50 15.46 3.16
CA LYS A 302 25.25 14.63 4.12
C LYS A 302 25.45 13.19 3.67
N THR A 303 24.67 12.71 2.71
CA THR A 303 24.79 11.34 2.18
C THR A 303 25.71 11.25 0.96
N GLY A 304 25.74 12.29 0.13
CA GLY A 304 26.34 12.20 -1.21
C GLY A 304 25.56 11.21 -2.08
N ASN A 305 26.26 10.55 -3.02
CA ASN A 305 25.69 9.46 -3.81
C ASN A 305 25.38 8.25 -2.93
N ILE A 306 24.37 7.47 -3.31
CA ILE A 306 23.92 6.28 -2.61
C ILE A 306 24.03 5.08 -3.55
N THR A 307 24.76 4.05 -3.13
CA THR A 307 24.84 2.76 -3.83
C THR A 307 23.88 1.78 -3.19
N VAL A 308 22.92 1.30 -3.96
CA VAL A 308 21.97 0.28 -3.53
C VAL A 308 22.58 -1.09 -3.78
N GLN A 309 22.67 -1.90 -2.74
CA GLN A 309 23.18 -3.26 -2.84
C GLN A 309 22.16 -4.26 -2.29
N ILE A 310 22.10 -5.42 -2.94
CA ILE A 310 21.21 -6.52 -2.56
C ILE A 310 22.11 -7.74 -2.32
N TYR A 311 22.00 -8.32 -1.13
CA TYR A 311 22.70 -9.55 -0.79
C TYR A 311 21.87 -10.73 -1.29
N ASP A 312 22.51 -11.64 -2.02
CA ASP A 312 21.89 -12.82 -2.60
C ASP A 312 20.61 -12.49 -3.39
N PRO A 313 20.73 -11.66 -4.44
CA PRO A 313 19.57 -11.08 -5.10
C PRO A 313 18.75 -12.09 -5.91
N GLY A 314 19.31 -13.25 -6.24
CA GLY A 314 18.75 -14.26 -7.12
C GLY A 314 18.75 -15.64 -6.49
N PHE A 315 17.71 -16.40 -6.80
CA PHE A 315 17.43 -17.67 -6.14
C PHE A 315 18.50 -18.71 -6.43
N VAL A 316 19.06 -19.31 -5.37
CA VAL A 316 19.90 -20.50 -5.49
C VAL A 316 19.50 -21.50 -4.41
N ASN A 317 18.82 -22.57 -4.81
CA ASN A 317 18.36 -23.60 -3.87
C ASN A 317 19.54 -24.13 -3.04
N SER A 318 19.49 -23.85 -1.74
CA SER A 318 20.55 -24.12 -0.78
C SER A 318 20.21 -25.25 0.19
N GLY A 319 18.98 -25.75 0.17
CA GLY A 319 18.50 -26.80 1.07
C GLY A 319 17.02 -26.67 1.38
N SER A 320 16.60 -27.28 2.49
CA SER A 320 15.25 -27.21 3.01
C SER A 320 15.27 -26.78 4.47
N GLY A 321 14.33 -25.91 4.89
CA GLY A 321 14.29 -25.42 6.27
C GLY A 321 15.28 -24.28 6.54
N PHE A 322 15.62 -23.51 5.51
CA PHE A 322 16.50 -22.34 5.54
C PHE A 322 17.95 -22.58 5.99
N ASP A 323 18.40 -23.81 6.25
CA ASP A 323 19.69 -24.10 6.91
C ASP A 323 20.92 -24.18 5.99
N CYS A 324 20.75 -23.94 4.68
CA CYS A 324 21.76 -24.16 3.65
C CYS A 324 22.39 -25.57 3.65
N ALA A 325 21.65 -26.60 4.07
CA ALA A 325 22.17 -27.97 4.23
C ALA A 325 22.77 -28.58 2.95
N SER A 326 22.38 -28.11 1.77
CA SER A 326 22.85 -28.64 0.49
C SER A 326 24.17 -28.02 0.00
N LEU A 327 24.74 -27.07 0.75
CA LEU A 327 26.05 -26.51 0.45
C LEU A 327 27.19 -27.54 0.57
N PRO A 328 28.32 -27.33 -0.12
CA PRO A 328 29.51 -28.17 0.02
C PRO A 328 29.96 -28.40 1.46
N THR A 329 30.32 -29.64 1.81
CA THR A 329 30.82 -30.03 3.14
C THR A 329 32.33 -30.26 3.19
N SER A 330 33.02 -30.11 2.05
CA SER A 330 34.47 -30.22 1.95
C SER A 330 34.99 -29.56 0.68
N GLY A 331 36.27 -29.21 0.66
CA GLY A 331 36.95 -28.67 -0.52
C GLY A 331 36.77 -27.16 -0.73
N VAL A 332 35.98 -26.49 0.11
CA VAL A 332 35.91 -25.02 0.13
C VAL A 332 37.15 -24.48 0.82
N VAL A 333 37.77 -23.48 0.20
CA VAL A 333 38.99 -22.85 0.70
C VAL A 333 38.91 -21.35 0.48
N ASN A 334 39.49 -20.57 1.40
CA ASN A 334 39.65 -19.13 1.18
C ASN A 334 40.45 -18.88 -0.09
N ASN A 335 40.12 -17.78 -0.79
CA ASN A 335 40.73 -17.43 -2.07
C ASN A 335 40.46 -18.47 -3.16
N MET A 336 39.20 -18.93 -3.28
CA MET A 336 38.75 -19.76 -4.40
C MET A 336 38.26 -18.93 -5.60
N ASN A 337 37.79 -17.70 -5.36
CA ASN A 337 37.39 -16.75 -6.40
C ASN A 337 37.60 -15.28 -5.96
N PRO A 338 37.47 -14.29 -6.86
CA PRO A 338 37.75 -12.88 -6.58
C PRO A 338 36.77 -12.23 -5.59
N TYR A 339 35.59 -12.81 -5.39
CA TYR A 339 34.53 -12.31 -4.50
C TYR A 339 34.59 -12.92 -3.10
N ALA A 340 35.40 -13.95 -2.88
CA ALA A 340 35.53 -14.64 -1.60
C ALA A 340 37.00 -14.98 -1.31
N THR A 341 37.82 -13.95 -1.19
CA THR A 341 39.27 -14.10 -1.01
C THR A 341 39.66 -14.54 0.40
N THR A 342 38.89 -14.15 1.42
CA THR A 342 39.25 -14.34 2.83
C THR A 342 38.21 -15.11 3.64
N ASP A 343 37.01 -15.28 3.11
CA ASP A 343 35.83 -15.73 3.84
C ASP A 343 34.99 -16.78 3.07
N ALA A 344 35.54 -17.36 2.00
CA ALA A 344 34.83 -18.37 1.20
C ALA A 344 34.35 -19.56 2.04
N ILE A 345 35.11 -19.98 3.04
CA ILE A 345 34.70 -21.04 3.96
C ILE A 345 33.43 -20.62 4.71
N ALA A 346 33.37 -19.40 5.23
CA ALA A 346 32.16 -18.92 5.92
C ALA A 346 30.97 -18.74 4.97
N ARG A 347 31.21 -18.41 3.69
CA ARG A 347 30.15 -18.19 2.70
C ARG A 347 29.58 -19.49 2.12
N TYR A 348 30.44 -20.47 1.82
CA TYR A 348 30.08 -21.57 0.92
C TYR A 348 30.21 -22.96 1.54
N ASP A 349 30.80 -23.08 2.73
CA ASP A 349 31.02 -24.36 3.39
C ASP A 349 29.94 -24.66 4.45
N ASN A 350 29.54 -25.93 4.53
CA ASN A 350 28.58 -26.46 5.48
C ASN A 350 29.15 -27.64 6.29
N ALA A 351 30.48 -27.82 6.35
CA ALA A 351 31.14 -28.85 7.16
C ALA A 351 30.91 -28.64 8.66
N ASN A 352 30.62 -27.41 9.07
CA ASN A 352 30.16 -27.08 10.41
C ASN A 352 28.80 -26.37 10.27
N PRO A 353 27.68 -27.13 10.17
CA PRO A 353 26.35 -26.65 9.78
C PRO A 353 25.69 -25.81 10.89
N THR A 354 26.36 -24.73 11.27
CA THR A 354 25.78 -23.66 12.07
C THR A 354 25.32 -22.60 11.10
N ILE A 355 24.02 -22.29 11.15
CA ILE A 355 23.44 -21.10 10.53
C ILE A 355 24.36 -19.91 10.82
N ASN A 356 24.98 -19.41 9.77
CA ASN A 356 25.93 -18.32 9.83
C ASN A 356 25.33 -17.06 9.20
N SER A 357 26.03 -15.94 9.30
CA SER A 357 25.55 -14.65 8.80
C SER A 357 25.40 -14.59 7.26
N PHE A 358 25.98 -15.53 6.52
CA PHE A 358 26.00 -15.55 5.05
C PHE A 358 24.90 -16.40 4.43
N CYS A 359 24.39 -17.41 5.14
CA CYS A 359 23.34 -18.28 4.64
C CYS A 359 21.98 -17.55 4.63
N THR A 360 21.39 -17.44 3.44
CA THR A 360 20.05 -16.86 3.20
C THR A 360 18.94 -17.91 3.30
N GLY A 361 19.25 -19.17 3.00
CA GLY A 361 18.33 -20.29 3.17
C GLY A 361 17.35 -20.49 2.01
N ASP A 362 17.65 -20.00 0.82
CA ASP A 362 16.83 -20.21 -0.38
C ASP A 362 16.41 -21.67 -0.56
N GLU A 363 15.11 -21.90 -0.81
CA GLU A 363 14.50 -23.23 -0.85
C GLU A 363 13.53 -23.38 -2.04
N SER A 364 13.54 -24.55 -2.69
CA SER A 364 12.56 -24.92 -3.70
C SER A 364 11.35 -25.63 -3.08
N LEU A 365 10.16 -25.06 -3.21
CA LEU A 365 8.91 -25.60 -2.63
C LEU A 365 8.03 -26.32 -3.65
N GLY A 366 8.32 -27.57 -4.02
CA GLY A 366 7.46 -28.39 -4.90
C GLY A 366 8.14 -29.01 -6.13
N SER A 367 7.35 -29.54 -7.07
CA SER A 367 7.79 -30.45 -8.15
C SER A 367 7.86 -29.86 -9.56
N THR A 368 7.70 -28.54 -9.72
CA THR A 368 7.79 -27.89 -11.06
C THR A 368 9.23 -27.49 -11.40
N SER A 369 9.59 -27.56 -12.68
CA SER A 369 10.99 -27.44 -13.15
C SER A 369 11.49 -26.01 -13.40
N GLN A 370 10.69 -24.97 -13.18
CA GLN A 370 11.12 -23.57 -13.41
C GLN A 370 11.58 -22.94 -12.09
N SER A 371 12.87 -22.62 -12.02
CA SER A 371 13.49 -21.94 -10.89
C SER A 371 12.89 -20.55 -10.68
N LEU A 372 12.96 -20.05 -9.44
CA LEU A 372 12.53 -18.69 -9.09
C LEU A 372 13.40 -17.61 -9.73
N ASP A 373 12.86 -16.86 -10.70
CA ASP A 373 13.51 -15.64 -11.19
C ASP A 373 13.10 -14.44 -10.34
N THR A 374 14.06 -13.58 -9.99
CA THR A 374 13.83 -12.33 -9.27
C THR A 374 14.22 -11.13 -10.13
N THR A 375 13.39 -10.10 -10.15
CA THR A 375 13.66 -8.87 -10.91
C THR A 375 13.59 -7.65 -10.01
N TRP A 376 14.65 -6.85 -10.04
CA TRP A 376 14.87 -5.71 -9.15
C TRP A 376 14.95 -4.42 -9.94
N MET A 377 14.44 -3.34 -9.37
CA MET A 377 14.59 -2.00 -9.94
C MET A 377 14.49 -0.86 -8.92
N LEU A 378 15.13 0.28 -9.19
CA LEU A 378 14.99 1.50 -8.36
C LEU A 378 14.15 2.57 -9.04
N ARG A 379 13.14 3.10 -8.34
CA ARG A 379 12.34 4.27 -8.75
C ARG A 379 12.83 5.51 -8.02
N GLY A 380 12.72 6.66 -8.69
CA GLY A 380 13.03 7.96 -8.13
C GLY A 380 12.06 8.38 -7.01
N ALA A 381 12.25 9.59 -6.50
CA ALA A 381 11.34 10.16 -5.52
C ALA A 381 10.00 10.59 -6.13
N THR A 382 8.94 10.61 -5.31
CA THR A 382 7.64 11.20 -5.68
C THR A 382 6.98 11.89 -4.50
N ASN A 383 6.40 13.07 -4.75
CA ASN A 383 5.61 13.80 -3.75
C ASN A 383 4.28 13.13 -3.43
N SER A 384 3.87 12.11 -4.20
CA SER A 384 2.59 11.42 -3.99
C SER A 384 2.66 10.31 -2.93
N GLY A 385 3.86 9.93 -2.48
CA GLY A 385 4.08 8.75 -1.63
C GLY A 385 3.65 7.43 -2.27
N ASN A 386 3.36 7.39 -3.59
CA ASN A 386 2.96 6.20 -4.32
C ASN A 386 4.12 5.70 -5.21
N PRO A 387 4.75 4.56 -4.88
CA PRO A 387 5.87 4.02 -5.64
C PRO A 387 5.57 3.84 -7.13
N LEU A 388 4.34 3.50 -7.51
CA LEU A 388 3.96 3.27 -8.91
C LEU A 388 3.92 4.56 -9.74
N LYS A 389 3.78 5.73 -9.10
CA LYS A 389 3.84 7.04 -9.76
C LYS A 389 5.26 7.59 -9.84
N ALA A 390 6.21 7.00 -9.13
CA ALA A 390 7.61 7.38 -9.21
C ALA A 390 8.23 6.95 -10.55
N VAL A 391 9.00 7.85 -11.15
CA VAL A 391 9.71 7.61 -12.41
C VAL A 391 10.79 6.55 -12.18
N PRO A 392 10.86 5.49 -13.01
CA PRO A 392 11.96 4.52 -12.94
C PRO A 392 13.33 5.20 -13.06
N TYR A 393 14.27 4.85 -12.19
CA TYR A 393 15.63 5.37 -12.26
C TYR A 393 16.40 4.62 -13.35
N ALA A 394 16.83 5.35 -14.38
CA ALA A 394 17.47 4.77 -15.55
C ALA A 394 18.74 3.99 -15.16
N GLY A 395 18.89 2.79 -15.71
CA GLY A 395 20.05 1.92 -15.46
C GLY A 395 20.06 1.20 -14.11
N CYS A 396 19.07 1.42 -13.24
CA CYS A 396 18.92 0.71 -11.97
C CYS A 396 17.94 -0.46 -12.10
N THR A 397 18.27 -1.45 -12.92
CA THR A 397 17.45 -2.66 -13.12
C THR A 397 18.34 -3.88 -13.32
N ALA A 398 18.01 -4.97 -12.66
CA ALA A 398 18.66 -6.27 -12.84
C ALA A 398 17.64 -7.40 -12.68
N GLN A 399 17.79 -8.46 -13.46
CA GLN A 399 17.02 -9.69 -13.28
C GLN A 399 17.99 -10.84 -13.01
N PHE A 400 17.61 -11.79 -12.18
CA PHE A 400 18.44 -12.95 -11.82
C PHE A 400 17.69 -14.22 -12.18
N GLU A 401 18.39 -15.12 -12.88
CA GLU A 401 17.85 -16.44 -13.23
C GLU A 401 18.02 -17.36 -12.02
N GLY A 402 16.93 -18.04 -11.64
CA GLY A 402 16.98 -18.94 -10.51
C GLY A 402 17.77 -20.22 -10.81
N VAL A 403 18.46 -20.76 -9.80
CA VAL A 403 19.18 -22.03 -9.86
C VAL A 403 18.58 -23.02 -8.85
N ASN A 404 18.01 -24.13 -9.34
CA ASN A 404 17.34 -25.13 -8.49
C ASN A 404 18.28 -26.06 -7.72
N THR A 405 19.59 -25.85 -7.78
CA THR A 405 20.60 -26.70 -7.14
C THR A 405 21.68 -25.88 -6.47
N ALA A 406 22.16 -26.33 -5.32
CA ALA A 406 23.28 -25.70 -4.62
C ALA A 406 24.56 -25.72 -5.49
N PRO A 407 25.40 -24.68 -5.39
CA PRO A 407 26.64 -24.60 -6.16
C PRO A 407 27.66 -25.65 -5.70
N THR A 408 28.35 -26.24 -6.65
CA THR A 408 29.51 -27.11 -6.36
C THR A 408 30.78 -26.28 -6.12
N VAL A 409 31.74 -26.85 -5.39
CA VAL A 409 33.08 -26.25 -5.22
C VAL A 409 33.73 -25.91 -6.56
N ALA A 410 33.58 -26.76 -7.58
CA ALA A 410 34.14 -26.54 -8.91
C ALA A 410 33.50 -25.34 -9.63
N GLN A 411 32.21 -25.07 -9.41
CA GLN A 411 31.53 -23.90 -9.95
C GLN A 411 31.95 -22.60 -9.27
N LEU A 412 32.36 -22.65 -8.01
CA LEU A 412 32.79 -21.48 -7.24
C LEU A 412 34.31 -21.25 -7.28
N SER A 413 35.10 -22.20 -7.80
CA SER A 413 36.57 -22.15 -7.80
C SER A 413 37.14 -21.67 -9.14
N GLN A 414 37.51 -20.39 -9.21
CA GLN A 414 38.30 -19.86 -10.32
C GLN A 414 39.77 -20.32 -10.23
N TYR A 415 40.30 -20.42 -9.00
CA TYR A 415 41.68 -20.80 -8.75
C TYR A 415 41.77 -22.31 -8.47
N ARG A 416 42.55 -23.05 -9.28
CA ARG A 416 42.64 -24.53 -9.23
C ARG A 416 43.34 -25.08 -7.99
N THR A 417 44.12 -24.26 -7.29
CA THR A 417 44.88 -24.67 -6.12
C THR A 417 44.51 -23.77 -4.95
N PRO A 418 44.13 -24.32 -3.78
CA PRO A 418 43.91 -23.55 -2.56
C PRO A 418 45.06 -22.59 -2.27
N GLY A 419 44.76 -21.30 -2.13
CA GLY A 419 45.77 -20.26 -1.88
C GLY A 419 46.59 -19.83 -3.09
N SER A 420 46.29 -20.32 -4.30
CA SER A 420 46.89 -19.81 -5.53
C SER A 420 46.15 -18.58 -6.05
N SER A 421 46.89 -17.59 -6.54
CA SER A 421 46.37 -16.48 -7.35
C SER A 421 46.48 -16.74 -8.86
N SER A 422 47.00 -17.91 -9.27
CA SER A 422 47.09 -18.27 -10.69
C SER A 422 45.69 -18.54 -11.26
N SER A 423 45.22 -17.60 -12.08
CA SER A 423 43.96 -17.66 -12.82
C SER A 423 44.03 -18.79 -13.84
N GLY A 424 43.37 -19.90 -13.53
CA GLY A 424 43.16 -21.00 -14.46
C GLY A 424 41.79 -21.55 -14.24
N ALA A 425 40.75 -20.78 -14.57
CA ALA A 425 39.35 -21.15 -14.37
C ALA A 425 39.17 -22.63 -14.73
N GLY A 426 38.73 -23.43 -13.77
CA GLY A 426 38.29 -24.78 -14.09
C GLY A 426 37.24 -24.70 -15.18
N THR A 427 37.12 -25.71 -16.03
CA THR A 427 36.11 -25.74 -17.10
C THR A 427 34.67 -25.61 -16.59
N SER A 428 34.47 -25.72 -15.27
CA SER A 428 33.18 -25.64 -14.58
C SER A 428 32.94 -24.33 -13.81
N TYR A 429 33.91 -23.41 -13.73
CA TYR A 429 33.77 -22.16 -12.98
C TYR A 429 32.64 -21.29 -13.55
N ASN A 430 31.74 -20.84 -12.66
CA ASN A 430 30.64 -19.94 -13.02
C ASN A 430 30.88 -18.57 -12.37
N ALA A 431 31.29 -17.60 -13.20
CA ALA A 431 31.60 -16.24 -12.77
C ALA A 431 30.37 -15.48 -12.27
N ASP A 432 29.21 -15.66 -12.90
CA ASP A 432 27.98 -14.97 -12.51
C ASP A 432 27.47 -15.51 -11.16
N LEU A 433 27.48 -16.84 -10.99
CA LEU A 433 27.10 -17.46 -9.72
C LEU A 433 28.06 -17.05 -8.59
N ALA A 434 29.37 -17.03 -8.82
CA ALA A 434 30.35 -16.55 -7.84
C ALA A 434 30.18 -15.05 -7.51
N LYS A 435 29.59 -14.27 -8.42
CA LYS A 435 29.31 -12.84 -8.24
C LYS A 435 27.99 -12.58 -7.51
N THR A 436 27.00 -13.48 -7.55
CA THR A 436 25.68 -13.22 -6.96
C THR A 436 25.38 -14.05 -5.73
N PHE A 437 25.84 -15.30 -5.69
CA PHE A 437 25.49 -16.24 -4.62
C PHE A 437 26.23 -15.91 -3.32
N HIS A 438 25.46 -15.68 -2.25
CA HIS A 438 26.00 -15.26 -0.94
C HIS A 438 26.96 -14.07 -1.05
N GLN A 439 26.54 -13.08 -1.83
CA GLN A 439 27.35 -11.96 -2.29
C GLN A 439 26.50 -10.67 -2.37
N TRP A 440 27.12 -9.52 -2.09
CA TRP A 440 26.48 -8.20 -2.23
C TRP A 440 26.54 -7.69 -3.68
N TYR A 441 25.43 -7.77 -4.39
CA TYR A 441 25.33 -7.23 -5.74
C TYR A 441 25.04 -5.72 -5.73
N PRO A 442 25.90 -4.86 -6.32
CA PRO A 442 25.60 -3.44 -6.46
C PRO A 442 24.60 -3.22 -7.61
N LEU A 443 23.32 -3.00 -7.28
CA LEU A 443 22.27 -2.77 -8.27
C LEU A 443 22.55 -1.51 -9.09
N CYS A 444 22.82 -0.40 -8.40
CA CYS A 444 23.24 0.86 -9.01
C CYS A 444 23.66 1.89 -7.96
N THR A 445 24.23 2.99 -8.43
CA THR A 445 24.47 4.20 -7.64
C THR A 445 23.60 5.33 -8.18
N PHE A 446 22.85 6.00 -7.30
CA PHE A 446 22.04 7.17 -7.65
C PHE A 446 22.49 8.40 -6.86
N THR A 447 22.18 9.57 -7.40
CA THR A 447 22.40 10.86 -6.75
C THR A 447 21.05 11.42 -6.27
N PRO A 448 20.87 11.60 -4.96
CA PRO A 448 19.72 12.31 -4.40
C PRO A 448 19.59 13.74 -4.93
N GLU A 449 18.37 14.28 -5.07
CA GLU A 449 18.19 15.66 -5.54
C GLU A 449 18.75 16.67 -4.52
N ALA A 450 19.67 17.53 -4.95
CA ALA A 450 20.28 18.52 -4.06
C ALA A 450 19.25 19.54 -3.55
N GLY A 451 19.33 19.90 -2.27
CA GLY A 451 18.46 20.91 -1.65
C GLY A 451 17.07 20.43 -1.26
N VAL A 452 16.71 19.18 -1.56
CA VAL A 452 15.43 18.57 -1.14
C VAL A 452 15.68 17.61 0.04
N LEU A 453 15.09 17.90 1.19
CA LEU A 453 15.17 17.04 2.38
C LEU A 453 14.09 15.95 2.34
N ASN A 454 14.33 14.83 3.04
CA ASN A 454 13.36 13.74 3.24
C ASN A 454 12.80 13.16 1.93
N GLN A 455 13.69 12.64 1.08
CA GLN A 455 13.33 12.03 -0.20
C GLN A 455 13.16 10.52 -0.07
N ASP A 456 12.08 9.96 -0.61
CA ASP A 456 11.81 8.52 -0.63
C ASP A 456 12.05 7.95 -2.03
N TYR A 457 13.05 7.10 -2.18
CA TYR A 457 13.28 6.30 -3.38
C TYR A 457 12.70 4.90 -3.18
N TYR A 458 12.23 4.24 -4.25
CA TYR A 458 11.52 2.96 -4.10
C TYR A 458 12.20 1.84 -4.87
N LEU A 459 12.83 0.91 -4.15
CA LEU A 459 13.35 -0.34 -4.66
C LEU A 459 12.19 -1.35 -4.79
N GLN A 460 11.93 -1.83 -6.00
CA GLN A 460 10.87 -2.78 -6.30
C GLN A 460 11.47 -4.14 -6.62
N VAL A 461 10.85 -5.21 -6.12
CA VAL A 461 11.19 -6.60 -6.44
C VAL A 461 9.96 -7.36 -6.93
N ARG A 462 10.10 -8.12 -8.01
CA ARG A 462 9.03 -8.91 -8.63
C ARG A 462 9.52 -10.29 -9.06
N THR A 463 8.63 -11.27 -9.05
CA THR A 463 8.90 -12.66 -9.49
C THR A 463 8.00 -13.11 -10.65
N ASN A 464 7.16 -12.20 -11.16
CA ASN A 464 6.21 -12.42 -12.25
C ASN A 464 6.61 -11.73 -13.56
N VAL A 465 7.92 -11.53 -13.76
CA VAL A 465 8.49 -10.86 -14.93
C VAL A 465 9.21 -11.91 -15.78
N ALA A 466 8.78 -12.09 -17.02
CA ALA A 466 9.41 -13.06 -17.91
C ALA A 466 10.84 -12.65 -18.27
N MET A 467 11.70 -13.65 -18.42
CA MET A 467 13.03 -13.49 -18.95
C MET A 467 12.97 -12.96 -20.40
N PRO A 468 13.74 -11.91 -20.76
CA PRO A 468 13.75 -11.34 -22.10
C PRO A 468 14.00 -12.38 -23.21
N SER A 469 13.21 -12.31 -24.28
CA SER A 469 13.31 -13.20 -25.44
C SER A 469 14.68 -13.13 -26.12
N GLY A 470 15.25 -14.29 -26.46
CA GLY A 470 16.56 -14.39 -27.11
C GLY A 470 17.69 -14.74 -26.15
N MET A 471 17.47 -14.72 -24.83
CA MET A 471 18.32 -15.45 -23.89
C MET A 471 17.87 -16.89 -23.89
N VAL A 472 18.68 -17.76 -24.51
CA VAL A 472 18.43 -19.18 -24.47
C VAL A 472 18.92 -19.67 -23.11
N THR A 473 18.05 -20.35 -22.37
CA THR A 473 18.47 -21.28 -21.32
C THR A 473 19.45 -22.27 -21.94
N GLY A 474 20.75 -22.03 -21.73
CA GLY A 474 21.82 -22.82 -22.33
C GLY A 474 22.36 -22.37 -23.71
N THR A 475 22.13 -21.13 -24.17
CA THR A 475 22.90 -20.57 -25.31
C THR A 475 22.95 -19.03 -25.27
N VAL A 476 24.16 -18.48 -25.14
CA VAL A 476 24.40 -17.07 -24.78
C VAL A 476 24.36 -16.14 -26.01
N PRO A 477 23.62 -15.02 -25.99
CA PRO A 477 23.74 -13.95 -26.97
C PRO A 477 24.97 -13.07 -26.70
N ALA A 478 25.72 -12.78 -27.76
CA ALA A 478 27.03 -12.11 -27.78
C ALA A 478 27.05 -10.60 -27.39
N LEU A 479 26.44 -10.20 -26.27
CA LEU A 479 26.63 -8.86 -25.70
C LEU A 479 27.01 -8.99 -24.21
N ILE A 480 28.24 -9.45 -23.96
CA ILE A 480 29.24 -9.08 -22.95
C ILE A 480 30.33 -10.14 -23.15
N ALA A 481 31.13 -9.93 -24.19
CA ALA A 481 32.30 -10.74 -24.48
C ALA A 481 33.53 -9.92 -24.09
N THR A 482 34.08 -10.19 -22.90
CA THR A 482 35.51 -10.00 -22.63
C THR A 482 36.18 -11.25 -22.03
N ASP A 483 35.46 -12.37 -21.95
CA ASP A 483 36.04 -13.70 -21.78
C ASP A 483 35.26 -14.67 -22.67
N SER A 484 35.93 -15.25 -23.67
CA SER A 484 35.32 -15.98 -24.78
C SER A 484 35.44 -17.50 -24.65
N THR A 485 35.49 -18.07 -23.44
CA THR A 485 35.78 -19.53 -23.31
C THR A 485 34.86 -20.36 -22.42
N THR A 486 33.81 -19.79 -21.81
CA THR A 486 32.94 -20.55 -20.88
C THR A 486 31.52 -20.70 -21.42
N THR A 487 31.18 -21.91 -21.87
CA THR A 487 29.80 -22.35 -22.13
C THR A 487 29.14 -22.65 -20.76
N GLY A 488 28.24 -21.80 -20.24
CA GLY A 488 27.59 -22.10 -18.96
C GLY A 488 26.63 -21.03 -18.43
N TYR A 489 25.52 -21.51 -17.87
CA TYR A 489 24.49 -20.87 -17.02
C TYR A 489 24.64 -19.36 -16.73
N ILE A 490 23.74 -18.56 -17.30
CA ILE A 490 23.58 -17.12 -16.99
C ILE A 490 22.77 -17.05 -15.69
N THR A 491 23.33 -16.61 -14.57
CA THR A 491 22.54 -16.38 -13.34
C THR A 491 22.14 -14.91 -13.16
N THR A 492 22.71 -14.01 -13.99
CA THR A 492 22.37 -12.58 -14.00
C THR A 492 21.98 -12.14 -15.40
N VAL A 493 20.75 -11.67 -15.54
CA VAL A 493 20.22 -11.06 -16.75
C VAL A 493 20.27 -9.53 -16.67
N LYS A 494 20.62 -8.97 -17.83
CA LYS A 494 20.64 -7.56 -18.21
C LYS A 494 19.43 -6.76 -17.69
N PRO A 495 19.52 -5.42 -17.67
CA PRO A 495 18.39 -4.52 -17.46
C PRO A 495 17.09 -5.01 -18.10
N ASN A 496 16.11 -5.43 -17.28
CA ASN A 496 14.79 -5.82 -17.77
C ASN A 496 13.76 -4.72 -17.42
N PRO A 497 13.39 -3.86 -18.38
CA PRO A 497 12.42 -2.80 -18.12
C PRO A 497 11.00 -3.31 -17.87
N ALA A 498 10.69 -4.58 -18.19
CA ALA A 498 9.39 -5.18 -17.94
C ALA A 498 8.97 -5.10 -16.47
N VAL A 499 9.92 -5.09 -15.53
CA VAL A 499 9.66 -4.86 -14.10
C VAL A 499 8.82 -3.60 -13.83
N PHE A 500 8.94 -2.56 -14.67
CA PHE A 500 8.15 -1.33 -14.56
C PHE A 500 7.26 -1.01 -15.76
N THR A 501 7.51 -1.56 -16.94
CA THR A 501 6.64 -1.36 -18.12
C THR A 501 5.50 -2.37 -18.19
N GLN A 502 5.65 -3.55 -17.58
CA GLN A 502 4.59 -4.55 -17.53
C GLN A 502 3.48 -4.07 -16.59
N VAL A 503 2.30 -3.86 -17.16
CA VAL A 503 1.08 -3.56 -16.41
C VAL A 503 0.48 -4.88 -15.95
N GLY A 504 0.45 -5.11 -14.64
CA GLY A 504 -0.12 -6.32 -14.05
C GLY A 504 0.76 -7.56 -14.21
N ASP A 505 0.11 -8.72 -14.24
CA ASP A 505 0.73 -10.04 -14.20
C ASP A 505 1.15 -10.58 -15.58
N ASP A 506 2.25 -11.32 -15.64
CA ASP A 506 2.57 -12.21 -16.76
C ASP A 506 2.29 -13.66 -16.37
N ALA A 507 1.08 -14.11 -16.71
CA ALA A 507 0.61 -15.45 -16.37
C ALA A 507 1.47 -16.59 -16.95
N ASN A 508 2.37 -16.34 -17.90
CA ASN A 508 3.26 -17.35 -18.47
C ASN A 508 4.45 -17.68 -17.57
N VAL A 509 4.80 -16.79 -16.64
CA VAL A 509 5.89 -17.02 -15.67
C VAL A 509 5.43 -18.04 -14.64
N LYS A 510 5.97 -19.25 -14.64
CA LYS A 510 5.54 -20.35 -13.75
C LYS A 510 6.67 -20.77 -12.81
N THR A 511 7.32 -19.78 -12.20
CA THR A 511 8.46 -19.99 -11.32
C THR A 511 8.04 -20.28 -9.89
N ASN A 512 8.84 -21.10 -9.19
CA ASN A 512 8.54 -21.61 -7.86
C ASN A 512 9.77 -21.58 -6.95
N GLY A 513 9.55 -21.35 -5.66
CA GLY A 513 10.59 -21.34 -4.64
C GLY A 513 10.53 -20.08 -3.77
N ILE A 514 11.49 -19.99 -2.87
CA ILE A 514 11.69 -18.88 -1.94
C ILE A 514 13.07 -18.27 -2.21
N ASN A 515 13.12 -16.96 -2.43
CA ASN A 515 14.37 -16.21 -2.47
C ASN A 515 14.46 -15.26 -1.27
N ASN A 516 15.46 -15.48 -0.43
CA ASN A 516 15.77 -14.68 0.75
C ASN A 516 16.94 -13.74 0.46
N PHE A 517 16.88 -12.51 0.95
CA PHE A 517 17.84 -11.48 0.60
C PHE A 517 18.05 -10.45 1.71
N GLY A 518 19.19 -9.75 1.63
CA GLY A 518 19.47 -8.54 2.41
C GLY A 518 19.48 -7.30 1.52
N ILE A 519 19.19 -6.12 2.06
CA ILE A 519 19.28 -4.86 1.31
C ILE A 519 20.12 -3.87 2.10
N ARG A 520 21.00 -3.13 1.43
CA ARG A 520 21.69 -1.98 2.05
C ARG A 520 21.82 -0.79 1.11
N ALA A 521 21.81 0.39 1.72
CA ALA A 521 22.06 1.67 1.08
C ALA A 521 23.40 2.23 1.59
N ASN A 522 24.41 2.20 0.73
CA ASN A 522 25.75 2.67 1.03
C ASN A 522 25.90 4.14 0.61
N ALA A 523 25.95 5.05 1.58
CA ALA A 523 26.22 6.46 1.35
C ALA A 523 27.71 6.70 1.10
N THR A 524 28.05 7.46 0.06
CA THR A 524 29.45 7.74 -0.31
C THR A 524 30.13 8.76 0.59
N ALA A 525 29.37 9.65 1.23
CA ALA A 525 29.90 10.61 2.18
C ALA A 525 30.19 9.92 3.53
N ALA A 526 31.36 10.22 4.11
CA ALA A 526 31.73 9.73 5.43
C ALA A 526 30.69 10.15 6.49
N GLY A 527 30.15 9.18 7.22
CA GLY A 527 29.07 9.41 8.21
C GLY A 527 27.67 9.57 7.61
N GLY A 528 27.53 9.49 6.28
CA GLY A 528 26.25 9.61 5.58
C GLY A 528 25.23 8.52 5.94
N TYR A 529 25.68 7.38 6.47
CA TYR A 529 24.84 6.25 6.90
C TYR A 529 23.76 6.63 7.91
N SER A 530 23.97 7.68 8.71
CA SER A 530 23.00 8.16 9.69
C SER A 530 21.85 8.98 9.08
N TYR A 531 21.90 9.25 7.78
CA TYR A 531 20.95 10.09 7.04
C TYR A 531 20.25 9.31 5.93
N VAL A 532 20.38 8.00 5.92
CA VAL A 532 19.70 7.10 4.99
C VAL A 532 19.13 5.90 5.74
N SER A 533 17.93 5.46 5.37
CA SER A 533 17.34 4.22 5.89
C SER A 533 16.69 3.40 4.78
N VAL A 534 16.67 2.08 4.94
CA VAL A 534 16.00 1.13 4.07
C VAL A 534 14.87 0.50 4.87
N SER A 535 13.64 0.59 4.37
CA SER A 535 12.45 0.11 5.06
C SER A 535 11.46 -0.49 4.08
N GLY A 536 10.61 -1.42 4.50
CA GLY A 536 9.51 -1.90 3.68
C GLY A 536 8.43 -0.84 3.49
N PHE A 537 7.75 -0.87 2.34
CA PHE A 537 6.63 0.00 2.03
C PHE A 537 5.30 -0.77 2.23
N GLN A 538 4.56 -0.43 3.29
CA GLN A 538 3.25 -0.99 3.69
C GLN A 538 3.20 -2.49 4.04
N ARG A 539 4.08 -3.30 3.46
CA ARG A 539 4.17 -4.74 3.67
C ARG A 539 5.58 -5.25 3.44
N ILE A 540 5.92 -6.35 4.09
CA ILE A 540 7.21 -7.04 3.96
C ILE A 540 7.02 -8.55 4.05
N GLY A 541 7.72 -9.31 3.20
CA GLY A 541 8.00 -10.73 3.40
C GLY A 541 9.26 -10.89 4.25
N LEU A 542 9.24 -11.85 5.16
CA LEU A 542 10.29 -11.98 6.18
C LEU A 542 10.53 -13.46 6.47
N ALA A 543 11.75 -13.92 6.21
CA ALA A 543 12.21 -15.27 6.54
C ALA A 543 13.04 -15.21 7.83
N GLN A 544 12.60 -15.93 8.85
CA GLN A 544 13.34 -16.00 10.12
C GLN A 544 14.27 -17.21 10.08
N HIS A 545 15.55 -16.97 10.33
CA HIS A 545 16.59 -17.96 10.07
C HIS A 545 17.16 -18.60 11.36
N VAL A 546 16.73 -18.18 12.56
CA VAL A 546 17.26 -18.75 13.82
C VAL A 546 16.19 -19.01 14.86
N THR A 547 16.48 -20.00 15.72
CA THR A 547 15.70 -20.33 16.91
C THR A 547 15.79 -19.22 17.97
N GLY A 548 14.70 -19.04 18.71
CA GLY A 548 14.65 -18.09 19.82
C GLY A 548 13.95 -16.77 19.48
N ALA A 549 14.16 -15.78 20.35
CA ALA A 549 13.47 -14.50 20.27
C ALA A 549 14.15 -13.56 19.27
N THR A 550 13.41 -13.19 18.22
CA THR A 550 13.79 -12.19 17.22
C THR A 550 12.95 -10.93 17.45
N ILE A 551 13.62 -9.78 17.52
CA ILE A 551 12.96 -8.48 17.67
C ILE A 551 13.30 -7.66 16.44
N PHE A 552 12.28 -7.25 15.70
CA PHE A 552 12.45 -6.35 14.55
C PHE A 552 11.56 -5.11 14.67
N ASN A 553 12.01 -4.04 14.04
CA ASN A 553 11.27 -2.79 13.98
C ASN A 553 10.10 -2.97 13.01
N MET A 554 8.87 -2.72 13.46
CA MET A 554 7.70 -2.93 12.62
C MET A 554 7.30 -1.66 11.88
N ILE A 555 7.14 -0.55 12.61
CA ILE A 555 6.55 0.67 12.06
C ILE A 555 6.90 1.91 12.93
N GLN A 556 7.24 3.03 12.29
CA GLN A 556 7.54 4.29 12.97
C GLN A 556 6.30 5.16 13.26
N VAL A 557 5.68 5.03 14.42
CA VAL A 557 4.45 5.77 14.72
C VAL A 557 4.75 7.16 15.27
N GLN A 558 4.42 8.19 14.50
CA GLN A 558 4.61 9.59 14.89
C GLN A 558 3.68 10.00 16.07
N PRO A 559 4.09 10.94 16.95
CA PRO A 559 3.26 11.46 18.05
C PRO A 559 1.88 12.00 17.60
N THR A 560 1.73 12.42 16.34
CA THR A 560 0.44 12.82 15.75
C THR A 560 -0.58 11.67 15.66
N ALA A 561 -0.18 10.43 15.95
CA ALA A 561 -1.03 9.27 16.04
C ALA A 561 -1.66 9.03 17.42
N GLN A 562 -1.46 9.94 18.39
CA GLN A 562 -2.12 9.93 19.70
C GLN A 562 -3.63 9.63 19.60
N GLY A 563 -4.11 8.73 20.47
CA GLY A 563 -5.52 8.36 20.56
C GLY A 563 -6.04 7.46 19.43
N LYS A 564 -5.19 7.04 18.49
CA LYS A 564 -5.56 6.13 17.39
C LYS A 564 -5.24 4.68 17.71
N PHE A 565 -5.51 3.79 16.76
CA PHE A 565 -5.05 2.40 16.80
C PHE A 565 -3.95 2.15 15.77
N LEU A 566 -2.88 1.49 16.20
CA LEU A 566 -1.93 0.82 15.34
C LEU A 566 -2.46 -0.58 15.01
N ASN A 567 -2.62 -0.89 13.74
CA ASN A 567 -2.98 -2.22 13.26
C ASN A 567 -1.74 -2.92 12.73
N VAL A 568 -1.39 -4.07 13.31
CA VAL A 568 -0.33 -4.95 12.84
C VAL A 568 -0.96 -6.25 12.39
N THR A 569 -0.68 -6.70 11.16
CA THR A 569 -1.18 -7.97 10.63
C THR A 569 0.00 -8.83 10.19
N VAL A 570 -0.01 -10.08 10.62
CA VAL A 570 0.89 -11.13 10.15
C VAL A 570 0.08 -12.18 9.40
N TRP A 571 0.60 -12.60 8.26
CA TRP A 571 0.13 -13.75 7.50
C TRP A 571 1.03 -14.93 7.79
N ASP A 572 0.41 -16.09 7.88
CA ASP A 572 1.08 -17.37 8.03
C ASP A 572 2.06 -17.45 9.20
N PRO A 573 1.69 -17.04 10.43
CA PRO A 573 2.61 -17.15 11.54
C PRO A 573 2.79 -18.61 12.02
N ALA A 574 2.72 -19.61 11.13
CA ALA A 574 2.62 -21.04 11.40
C ALA A 574 3.90 -21.84 11.13
N ASP A 575 3.83 -23.08 11.62
CA ASP A 575 4.82 -24.16 11.80
C ASP A 575 6.31 -23.81 11.89
N GLY A 576 6.83 -24.02 13.11
CA GLY A 576 8.18 -24.48 13.27
C GLY A 576 8.18 -25.93 13.68
N ILE A 577 8.89 -26.81 12.94
CA ILE A 577 8.88 -28.28 13.11
C ILE A 577 8.82 -28.64 14.60
N SER A 578 7.62 -29.00 15.08
CA SER A 578 7.26 -29.36 16.47
C SER A 578 7.19 -28.25 17.55
N GLY A 579 6.64 -27.06 17.28
CA GLY A 579 6.45 -26.07 18.35
C GLY A 579 5.43 -24.94 18.14
N THR A 580 4.78 -24.54 19.24
CA THR A 580 4.01 -23.29 19.31
C THR A 580 4.97 -22.10 19.41
N GLY A 581 4.83 -21.10 18.55
CA GLY A 581 5.52 -19.81 18.66
C GLY A 581 4.72 -18.79 19.47
N THR A 582 5.34 -17.65 19.76
CA THR A 582 4.64 -16.46 20.27
C THR A 582 4.98 -15.24 19.44
N ILE A 583 3.99 -14.39 19.23
CA ILE A 583 4.15 -13.08 18.61
C ILE A 583 3.59 -12.03 19.55
N ALA A 584 4.38 -11.00 19.84
CA ALA A 584 3.97 -9.87 20.66
C ALA A 584 4.32 -8.53 20.02
N VAL A 585 3.47 -7.52 20.22
CA VAL A 585 3.78 -6.13 19.83
C VAL A 585 4.46 -5.41 20.99
N ALA A 586 5.58 -4.76 20.71
CA ALA A 586 6.36 -3.98 21.67
C ALA A 586 6.33 -2.48 21.34
N ARG A 587 6.26 -1.66 22.38
CA ARG A 587 6.27 -0.19 22.25
C ARG A 587 7.67 0.34 21.84
N PRO A 588 7.76 1.58 21.35
CA PRO A 588 9.04 2.26 21.15
C PRO A 588 9.84 2.39 22.44
N THR A 589 11.15 2.13 22.39
CA THR A 589 12.04 2.24 23.56
C THR A 589 12.16 3.65 24.09
N ASP A 590 12.00 4.64 23.22
CA ASP A 590 12.08 6.07 23.49
C ASP A 590 10.71 6.70 23.78
N SER A 591 9.64 5.89 23.87
CA SER A 591 8.31 6.41 24.21
C SER A 591 8.24 6.84 25.68
N THR A 592 7.71 8.03 25.93
CA THR A 592 7.68 8.69 27.25
C THR A 592 6.31 8.70 27.92
N SER A 593 5.31 8.08 27.30
CA SER A 593 3.90 8.09 27.72
C SER A 593 3.54 6.96 28.69
N THR A 594 2.27 6.92 29.12
CA THR A 594 1.68 5.87 29.98
C THR A 594 1.71 4.44 29.40
N ILE A 595 2.30 4.20 28.23
CA ILE A 595 2.51 2.85 27.71
C ILE A 595 3.48 2.11 28.65
N SER A 596 2.94 1.22 29.46
CA SER A 596 3.57 0.51 30.57
C SER A 596 5.00 0.04 30.28
N LYS A 597 5.92 0.34 31.21
CA LYS A 597 7.30 -0.17 31.24
C LYS A 597 7.31 -1.52 31.95
N TRP A 598 7.61 -2.60 31.23
CA TRP A 598 7.93 -3.89 31.86
C TRP A 598 9.25 -4.42 31.31
N THR A 599 10.07 -4.95 32.21
CA THR A 599 11.38 -5.54 31.94
C THR A 599 11.26 -7.05 32.11
N THR A 600 11.46 -7.80 31.04
CA THR A 600 11.95 -9.18 31.13
C THR A 600 13.36 -9.25 30.56
N SER A 601 14.23 -9.87 31.35
CA SER A 601 15.54 -10.34 30.91
C SER A 601 15.34 -11.75 30.36
N GLY A 602 15.36 -11.91 29.04
CA GLY A 602 15.43 -13.22 28.38
C GLY A 602 16.88 -13.53 28.03
N SER A 603 17.35 -14.71 28.41
CA SER A 603 18.74 -15.16 28.20
C SER A 603 19.08 -15.27 26.71
N GLY A 604 20.04 -14.49 26.24
CA GLY A 604 20.71 -14.71 24.94
C GLY A 604 20.87 -13.47 24.06
N SER A 605 20.06 -12.41 24.26
CA SER A 605 20.26 -11.11 23.64
C SER A 605 19.96 -10.01 24.65
N THR A 606 20.80 -8.97 24.71
CA THR A 606 20.72 -7.85 25.66
C THR A 606 19.56 -6.88 25.33
N GLN A 607 18.48 -7.34 24.69
CA GLN A 607 17.37 -6.49 24.26
C GLN A 607 16.15 -6.66 25.18
N THR A 608 15.78 -5.58 25.87
CA THR A 608 14.56 -5.50 26.68
C THR A 608 13.40 -4.92 25.85
N TRP A 609 12.18 -5.42 26.07
CA TRP A 609 10.97 -4.92 25.41
C TRP A 609 9.80 -4.83 26.39
N SER A 610 8.83 -3.96 26.09
CA SER A 610 7.61 -3.79 26.88
C SER A 610 6.39 -3.78 25.97
N ALA A 611 5.34 -4.47 26.37
CA ALA A 611 4.07 -4.49 25.66
C ALA A 611 3.19 -3.27 26.00
N PRO A 612 2.43 -2.73 25.04
CA PRO A 612 1.32 -1.83 25.33
C PRO A 612 0.19 -2.59 26.05
N SER A 613 -0.78 -1.85 26.61
CA SER A 613 -1.99 -2.43 27.23
C SER A 613 -3.20 -2.29 26.31
N GLY A 614 -4.23 -3.12 26.52
CA GLY A 614 -5.51 -2.97 25.81
C GLY A 614 -5.54 -3.43 24.35
N CYS A 615 -4.58 -4.24 23.91
CA CYS A 615 -4.62 -4.78 22.55
C CYS A 615 -5.76 -5.76 22.33
N ILE A 616 -6.26 -5.79 21.10
CA ILE A 616 -7.33 -6.68 20.66
C ILE A 616 -6.83 -7.51 19.47
N GLY A 617 -6.96 -8.82 19.59
CA GLY A 617 -6.66 -9.79 18.54
C GLY A 617 -7.84 -10.00 17.61
N TYR A 618 -7.55 -10.21 16.33
CA TYR A 618 -8.48 -10.65 15.30
C TYR A 618 -7.81 -11.74 14.44
N GLY A 619 -8.63 -12.55 13.75
CA GLY A 619 -8.14 -13.66 12.94
C GLY A 619 -8.28 -14.97 13.68
N VAL A 620 -7.18 -15.69 13.87
CA VAL A 620 -7.15 -16.96 14.60
C VAL A 620 -7.41 -16.74 16.10
N THR A 621 -6.63 -15.88 16.75
CA THR A 621 -6.84 -15.47 18.15
C THR A 621 -7.67 -14.18 18.19
N LYS A 622 -8.80 -14.21 18.91
CA LYS A 622 -9.79 -13.13 18.95
C LYS A 622 -10.01 -12.61 20.37
N GLY A 623 -10.20 -11.31 20.51
CA GLY A 623 -10.57 -10.66 21.78
C GLY A 623 -9.40 -9.95 22.46
N ALA A 624 -9.55 -9.61 23.74
CA ALA A 624 -8.51 -8.89 24.50
C ALA A 624 -7.24 -9.75 24.65
N LEU A 625 -6.07 -9.15 24.42
CA LEU A 625 -4.78 -9.82 24.49
C LEU A 625 -3.99 -9.39 25.72
N THR A 626 -3.52 -10.39 26.47
CA THR A 626 -2.55 -10.17 27.57
C THR A 626 -1.17 -9.90 26.98
N ASN A 627 -0.49 -8.85 27.46
CA ASN A 627 0.83 -8.42 26.98
C ASN A 627 0.90 -8.21 25.45
N CYS A 628 -0.24 -7.94 24.80
CA CYS A 628 -0.35 -7.81 23.36
C CYS A 628 0.31 -8.95 22.59
N SER A 629 0.17 -10.16 23.14
CA SER A 629 0.80 -11.37 22.67
C SER A 629 -0.25 -12.40 22.26
N VAL A 630 0.10 -13.22 21.28
CA VAL A 630 -0.66 -14.41 20.86
C VAL A 630 0.28 -15.61 20.76
N SER A 631 -0.25 -16.80 21.04
CA SER A 631 0.40 -18.06 20.69
C SER A 631 0.02 -18.42 19.26
N VAL A 632 1.00 -18.88 18.49
CA VAL A 632 0.81 -19.29 17.09
C VAL A 632 1.26 -20.73 16.91
N GLY A 633 0.63 -21.44 15.98
CA GLY A 633 0.93 -22.83 15.67
C GLY A 633 0.25 -23.27 14.37
N SER A 634 0.08 -24.57 14.16
CA SER A 634 -0.49 -25.12 12.91
C SER A 634 -1.87 -24.57 12.53
N GLY A 635 -2.69 -24.15 13.52
CA GLY A 635 -3.98 -23.50 13.28
C GLY A 635 -3.89 -22.12 12.60
N ASN A 636 -2.69 -21.55 12.51
CA ASN A 636 -2.40 -20.31 11.83
C ASN A 636 -1.93 -20.49 10.38
N ASN A 637 -1.69 -21.72 9.92
CA ASN A 637 -1.12 -21.98 8.60
C ASN A 637 -2.06 -21.48 7.49
N GLY A 638 -1.54 -20.60 6.62
CA GLY A 638 -2.30 -19.96 5.55
C GLY A 638 -3.40 -19.03 6.07
N ARG A 639 -3.22 -18.45 7.26
CA ARG A 639 -4.21 -17.58 7.92
C ARG A 639 -3.55 -16.34 8.51
N TRP A 640 -4.33 -15.26 8.62
CA TRP A 640 -3.83 -14.04 9.21
C TRP A 640 -4.12 -13.94 10.71
N GLN A 641 -3.24 -13.26 11.41
CA GLN A 641 -3.44 -12.78 12.77
C GLN A 641 -3.22 -11.27 12.79
N LYS A 642 -4.17 -10.53 13.39
CA LYS A 642 -4.10 -9.07 13.49
C LYS A 642 -4.14 -8.63 14.94
N PHE A 643 -3.33 -7.62 15.27
CA PHE A 643 -3.29 -6.90 16.52
C PHE A 643 -3.80 -5.49 16.27
N SER A 644 -4.85 -5.08 16.99
CA SER A 644 -5.24 -3.68 17.11
C SER A 644 -4.70 -3.16 18.44
N VAL A 645 -3.78 -2.21 18.35
CA VAL A 645 -2.98 -1.70 19.47
C VAL A 645 -3.38 -0.26 19.73
N PRO A 646 -3.97 0.07 20.89
CA PRO A 646 -4.31 1.46 21.19
C PRO A 646 -3.04 2.28 21.41
N ILE A 647 -2.99 3.45 20.76
CA ILE A 647 -1.97 4.47 20.98
C ILE A 647 -2.53 5.47 22.00
N PRO A 648 -1.92 5.60 23.19
CA PRO A 648 -2.45 6.51 24.22
C PRO A 648 -2.55 7.96 23.77
N ALA A 649 -3.45 8.70 24.41
CA ALA A 649 -3.65 10.12 24.13
C ALA A 649 -2.42 10.99 24.48
N ASP A 650 -1.55 10.50 25.37
CA ASP A 650 -0.31 11.14 25.79
C ASP A 650 0.93 10.59 25.07
N TYR A 651 0.76 9.76 24.03
CA TYR A 651 1.86 9.13 23.29
C TYR A 651 2.88 10.13 22.74
N ASN A 652 4.13 10.01 23.15
CA ASN A 652 5.22 10.84 22.66
C ASN A 652 6.53 10.03 22.59
N CYS A 653 7.45 10.45 21.72
CA CYS A 653 8.71 9.77 21.40
C CYS A 653 9.63 10.71 20.58
N THR A 654 10.84 10.26 20.24
CA THR A 654 11.85 11.07 19.53
C THR A 654 11.63 11.04 18.01
N ALA A 655 10.56 11.69 17.55
CA ALA A 655 10.08 11.61 16.16
C ALA A 655 11.01 12.14 15.05
N LEU A 656 12.00 12.96 15.39
CA LEU A 656 12.85 13.64 14.41
C LEU A 656 14.08 12.81 14.00
N THR A 657 14.31 11.65 14.60
CA THR A 657 15.42 10.77 14.24
C THR A 657 14.91 9.54 13.51
N LEU A 658 15.73 8.99 12.61
CA LEU A 658 15.40 7.75 11.89
C LEU A 658 15.12 6.59 12.86
N GLY A 659 15.77 6.56 14.02
CA GLY A 659 15.62 5.49 15.01
C GLY A 659 14.53 5.68 16.06
N GLY A 660 13.91 6.86 16.17
CA GLY A 660 12.91 7.13 17.21
C GLY A 660 11.50 6.68 16.81
N CYS A 661 10.62 6.49 17.81
CA CYS A 661 9.21 6.17 17.62
C CYS A 661 8.87 4.81 16.97
N TRP A 662 9.80 3.86 16.94
CA TRP A 662 9.59 2.56 16.32
C TRP A 662 8.85 1.58 17.22
N TRP A 663 7.62 1.24 16.83
CA TRP A 663 6.94 0.07 17.36
C TRP A 663 7.59 -1.17 16.78
N ARG A 664 7.73 -2.20 17.62
CA ARG A 664 8.49 -3.40 17.34
C ARG A 664 7.60 -4.61 17.45
N VAL A 665 8.02 -5.71 16.84
CA VAL A 665 7.42 -7.02 17.07
C VAL A 665 8.48 -7.94 17.61
N VAL A 666 8.06 -8.78 18.55
CA VAL A 666 8.85 -9.86 19.13
C VAL A 666 8.24 -11.16 18.66
N ILE A 667 9.02 -11.93 17.92
CA ILE A 667 8.66 -13.26 17.46
C ILE A 667 9.53 -14.25 18.22
N THR A 668 8.95 -15.30 18.76
CA THR A 668 9.70 -16.41 19.34
C THR A 668 9.21 -17.71 18.73
N TYR A 669 10.09 -18.36 17.97
CA TYR A 669 9.85 -19.70 17.42
C TYR A 669 10.86 -20.68 18.01
N THR A 670 10.41 -21.93 18.15
CA THR A 670 11.26 -23.05 18.57
C THR A 670 12.18 -23.49 17.43
N GLN A 671 11.69 -23.49 16.19
CA GLN A 671 12.43 -23.74 14.94
C GLN A 671 11.69 -23.08 13.76
N PRO A 672 11.97 -21.85 13.32
CA PRO A 672 11.21 -21.26 12.22
C PRO A 672 11.43 -22.05 10.91
N THR A 673 10.35 -22.46 10.24
CA THR A 673 10.42 -23.19 8.95
C THR A 673 9.52 -22.61 7.87
N ASP A 674 9.02 -21.39 8.07
CA ASP A 674 8.11 -20.73 7.14
C ASP A 674 8.43 -19.24 6.97
N ILE A 675 7.96 -18.63 5.87
CA ILE A 675 7.97 -17.18 5.68
C ILE A 675 6.77 -16.58 6.37
N THR A 676 6.92 -15.34 6.85
CA THR A 676 5.78 -14.56 7.33
C THR A 676 5.65 -13.27 6.52
N THR A 677 4.42 -12.95 6.11
CA THR A 677 4.14 -11.63 5.51
C THR A 677 3.54 -10.69 6.54
N TRP A 678 4.18 -9.54 6.72
CA TRP A 678 3.76 -8.51 7.66
C TRP A 678 3.22 -7.29 6.95
N SER A 679 2.19 -6.68 7.53
CA SER A 679 1.68 -5.37 7.12
C SER A 679 1.28 -4.58 8.36
N SER A 680 1.41 -3.26 8.29
CA SER A 680 1.01 -2.41 9.41
C SER A 680 0.46 -1.07 8.92
N ALA A 681 -0.48 -0.52 9.68
CA ALA A 681 -1.10 0.76 9.38
C ALA A 681 -1.64 1.42 10.63
N ILE A 682 -1.55 2.75 10.69
CA ILE A 682 -2.25 3.55 11.70
C ILE A 682 -3.67 3.81 11.18
N GLU A 683 -4.69 3.57 12.01
CA GLU A 683 -6.08 3.81 11.65
C GLU A 683 -6.31 5.24 11.14
N GLY A 684 -6.97 5.37 9.98
CA GLY A 684 -7.19 6.65 9.31
C GLY A 684 -6.01 7.19 8.48
N SER A 685 -4.98 6.38 8.21
CA SER A 685 -3.89 6.72 7.27
C SER A 685 -4.17 6.19 5.86
N PRO A 686 -3.62 6.79 4.78
CA PRO A 686 -2.67 7.90 4.77
C PRO A 686 -3.33 9.28 4.84
N ILE A 687 -4.64 9.37 4.64
CA ILE A 687 -5.36 10.65 4.62
C ILE A 687 -6.62 10.52 5.45
N ARG A 688 -6.91 11.54 6.25
CA ARG A 688 -8.19 11.65 6.98
C ARG A 688 -8.70 13.08 7.02
N LEU A 689 -10.02 13.20 7.17
CA LEU A 689 -10.67 14.41 7.65
C LEU A 689 -10.58 14.44 9.17
N ILE A 690 -10.18 15.58 9.73
CA ILE A 690 -10.09 15.79 11.18
C ILE A 690 -11.04 16.87 11.68
N GLN A 691 -11.62 17.65 10.77
CA GLN A 691 -12.62 18.67 11.07
C GLN A 691 -13.54 18.90 9.88
#